data_AF-A0A7C4ZDI7-F1
#
_entry.id   AF-A0A7C4ZDI7-F1
#
_cell.length_a   1.000
_cell.length_b   1.000
_cell.length_c   1.000
_cell.angle_alpha   90.00
_cell.angle_beta   90.00
_cell.angle_gamma   90.00
#
_symmetry.space_group_name_H-M   'P 1'
#
loop_
_entity.id
_entity.type
_entity.pdbx_description
1 polymer ?
#
loop_
_entity_poly.entity_id
_entity_poly.type
_entity_poly.pdbx_seq_one_letter_code
_entity_poly.pdbx_strand_id
1 'polypeptide(L)'
;MQDAQRWSKLLLSTSNPYIITYVLSSSNIKYIYVAQRDVELLNSSILNSIVSYFPQVFKNDYATIYEVPPLTAPSSQASFGVLDFSPSLQKLENTTWIDDSFTKGWYPYRQYGEIKNYTSEVRNGTMEISVTSNQSGGTWTSYALSGLSLNTTIYSTLFFRYHVENNLTLFTFQLWNSTDKVFFYVGHLSDTDFTTKVLTLPANQTITRIEVIVETVKDAPADTTARTYIDYIKFSAPTSTWKDDNFLRDWEFYKAYGNISDWSAHSNGDMLKMNVTSNQSGNVWVSYSLPLALETKDSVLSFRYKVDNDYTWFTIILQNASNMFFFYKGHLTDKVFTTKSYNLPDDQVILRVEIIVETTDKASSGQSASAQIDSIEISPSSFSKDDILPALFASLLHSKYSVLYVDDTIMQNLDAYLSNYTYILLTSDPPTTVNGLLNWVSTGHTLVVLNTHGNGFFANLLGINSSSPLLSINNINSGKVLYINSFPTVDVGKGSEILQSDFLEKVKELLPFEEYVQRVNVLPVYNSTFDNIEIKGDLKVDTDILMLQGAINLPNSPFPITESTEIKIYGKINLTIKNATLLISPSESYILIKPESYPIEGEVLVDGSKAFIVADTNVIYNSSMPVSFKFNTRGLSLYARLPSINATGTIIFDQLDVHSALYVPLAGIVQQKAEIQGNVKFDTMYISNPIIIFSMFQANGKILNLAETTSRPAIPWVEVLTSPYNLAFNTIFVLGIVFYTIIKRKAKTTSNKEIDLQNRMVSKGNPKKPAEIWTIKRIIKKTGVLAIIDFAI
;
A
#
# COMPACT_ATOMS: atom_id res chain seq x y z
N MET A 1 -24.13 16.91 -4.26
CA MET A 1 -24.37 15.48 -3.92
C MET A 1 -23.35 14.58 -4.60
N GLN A 2 -23.14 14.71 -5.91
CA GLN A 2 -22.17 13.89 -6.66
C GLN A 2 -20.69 14.09 -6.22
N ASP A 3 -20.25 15.33 -5.97
CA ASP A 3 -18.89 15.58 -5.45
C ASP A 3 -18.65 14.97 -4.07
N ALA A 4 -19.66 15.00 -3.20
CA ALA A 4 -19.58 14.38 -1.88
C ALA A 4 -19.48 12.84 -1.98
N GLN A 5 -20.19 12.22 -2.93
CA GLN A 5 -20.05 10.79 -3.22
C GLN A 5 -18.65 10.45 -3.74
N ARG A 6 -18.09 11.27 -4.62
CA ARG A 6 -16.72 11.11 -5.13
C ARG A 6 -15.68 11.20 -4.02
N TRP A 7 -15.75 12.25 -3.19
CA TRP A 7 -14.83 12.40 -2.07
C TRP A 7 -14.99 11.28 -1.07
N SER A 8 -16.22 10.86 -0.77
CA SER A 8 -16.44 9.71 0.11
C SER A 8 -15.78 8.45 -0.44
N LYS A 9 -15.89 8.19 -1.75
CA LYS A 9 -15.24 7.05 -2.38
C LYS A 9 -13.71 7.15 -2.30
N LEU A 10 -13.13 8.28 -2.72
CA LEU A 10 -11.67 8.49 -2.64
C LEU A 10 -11.15 8.34 -1.20
N LEU A 11 -11.80 8.98 -0.23
CA LEU A 11 -11.39 8.97 1.17
C LEU A 11 -11.58 7.60 1.84
N LEU A 12 -12.61 6.84 1.45
CA LEU A 12 -12.88 5.51 2.01
C LEU A 12 -12.09 4.39 1.32
N SER A 13 -11.68 4.58 0.06
CA SER A 13 -10.96 3.58 -0.73
C SER A 13 -9.44 3.65 -0.64
N THR A 14 -8.86 4.75 -0.14
CA THR A 14 -7.41 4.88 0.02
C THR A 14 -6.96 4.55 1.45
N SER A 15 -5.85 3.83 1.58
CA SER A 15 -5.11 3.71 2.84
C SER A 15 -4.01 4.76 2.97
N ASN A 16 -3.68 5.49 1.90
CA ASN A 16 -2.61 6.48 1.90
C ASN A 16 -3.03 7.79 2.61
N PRO A 17 -2.45 8.14 3.78
CA PRO A 17 -2.84 9.32 4.53
C PRO A 17 -2.49 10.62 3.80
N TYR A 18 -1.49 10.62 2.91
CA TYR A 18 -1.13 11.79 2.11
C TYR A 18 -2.13 12.10 1.00
N ILE A 19 -2.79 11.08 0.45
CA ILE A 19 -3.93 11.29 -0.46
C ILE A 19 -5.10 11.91 0.33
N ILE A 20 -5.33 11.47 1.56
CA ILE A 20 -6.41 12.01 2.40
C ILE A 20 -6.13 13.46 2.77
N THR A 21 -4.91 13.79 3.24
CA THR A 21 -4.56 15.19 3.54
C THR A 21 -4.64 16.06 2.29
N TYR A 22 -4.21 15.56 1.13
CA TYR A 22 -4.35 16.25 -0.16
C TYR A 22 -5.82 16.55 -0.50
N VAL A 23 -6.72 15.57 -0.35
CA VAL A 23 -8.15 15.76 -0.63
C VAL A 23 -8.79 16.71 0.37
N LEU A 24 -8.49 16.58 1.66
CA LEU A 24 -9.05 17.46 2.70
C LEU A 24 -8.57 18.91 2.53
N SER A 25 -7.27 19.11 2.30
CA SER A 25 -6.66 20.44 2.13
C SER A 25 -7.16 21.11 0.86
N SER A 26 -7.14 20.40 -0.27
CA SER A 26 -7.51 20.97 -1.56
C SER A 26 -9.00 21.27 -1.64
N SER A 27 -9.83 20.53 -0.89
CA SER A 27 -11.28 20.75 -0.84
C SER A 27 -11.69 21.88 0.12
N ASN A 28 -10.76 22.46 0.87
CA ASN A 28 -11.03 23.49 1.89
C ASN A 28 -12.18 23.09 2.83
N ILE A 29 -12.23 21.80 3.18
CA ILE A 29 -13.26 21.27 4.07
C ILE A 29 -12.99 21.82 5.46
N LYS A 30 -13.97 22.48 6.06
CA LYS A 30 -13.87 22.97 7.45
C LYS A 30 -14.40 21.99 8.48
N TYR A 31 -15.41 21.20 8.12
CA TYR A 31 -16.05 20.27 9.05
C TYR A 31 -16.29 18.92 8.39
N ILE A 32 -16.09 17.84 9.14
CA ILE A 32 -16.47 16.49 8.78
C ILE A 32 -17.61 16.06 9.70
N TYR A 33 -18.72 15.65 9.10
CA TYR A 33 -19.88 15.11 9.80
C TYR A 33 -19.87 13.59 9.71
N VAL A 34 -19.91 12.91 10.86
CA VAL A 34 -19.98 11.45 10.96
C VAL A 34 -21.27 11.07 11.68
N ALA A 35 -22.20 10.41 10.98
CA ALA A 35 -23.39 9.85 11.63
C ALA A 35 -23.02 8.57 12.38
N GLN A 36 -23.67 8.31 13.52
CA GLN A 36 -23.38 7.15 14.36
C GLN A 36 -23.61 5.81 13.62
N ARG A 37 -24.58 5.78 12.71
CA ARG A 37 -24.85 4.62 11.82
C ARG A 37 -23.76 4.35 10.78
N ASP A 38 -22.93 5.37 10.47
CA ASP A 38 -21.88 5.30 9.46
C ASP A 38 -20.51 5.03 10.11
N VAL A 39 -20.43 4.99 11.45
CA VAL A 39 -19.19 4.71 12.21
C VAL A 39 -18.63 3.34 11.87
N GLU A 40 -19.49 2.34 11.66
CA GLU A 40 -19.05 0.99 11.28
C GLU A 40 -18.34 0.98 9.91
N LEU A 41 -18.80 1.78 8.95
CA LEU A 41 -18.16 1.93 7.64
C LEU A 41 -16.80 2.65 7.75
N LEU A 42 -16.69 3.58 8.70
CA LEU A 42 -15.45 4.29 8.98
C LEU A 42 -14.43 3.42 9.72
N ASN A 43 -14.88 2.53 10.61
CA ASN A 43 -13.98 1.67 11.40
C ASN A 43 -13.06 0.80 10.52
N SER A 44 -13.45 0.50 9.28
CA SER A 44 -12.62 -0.20 8.29
C SER A 44 -11.67 0.69 7.49
N SER A 45 -11.73 2.02 7.65
CA SER A 45 -10.97 3.00 6.88
C SER A 45 -9.97 3.76 7.75
N ILE A 46 -8.79 4.08 7.18
CA ILE A 46 -7.80 4.94 7.82
C ILE A 46 -8.34 6.35 8.13
N LEU A 47 -9.40 6.77 7.42
CA LEU A 47 -10.08 8.05 7.66
C LEU A 47 -10.58 8.17 9.10
N ASN A 48 -11.06 7.08 9.72
CA ASN A 48 -11.53 7.11 11.11
C ASN A 48 -10.42 7.50 12.09
N SER A 49 -9.23 6.93 11.86
CA SER A 49 -8.04 7.24 12.63
C SER A 49 -7.60 8.69 12.39
N ILE A 50 -7.70 9.21 11.15
CA ILE A 50 -7.39 10.62 10.84
C ILE A 50 -8.32 11.57 11.58
N VAL A 51 -9.64 11.35 11.53
CA VAL A 51 -10.61 12.26 12.18
C VAL A 51 -10.49 12.25 13.70
N SER A 52 -9.93 11.19 14.29
CA SER A 52 -9.65 11.13 15.74
C SER A 52 -8.63 12.18 16.22
N TYR A 53 -7.78 12.68 15.31
CA TYR A 53 -6.83 13.78 15.60
C TYR A 53 -7.47 15.16 15.46
N PHE A 54 -8.69 15.27 14.93
CA PHE A 54 -9.36 16.55 14.70
C PHE A 54 -10.16 17.00 15.94
N PRO A 55 -10.20 18.31 16.23
CA PRO A 55 -11.05 18.83 17.30
C PRO A 55 -12.52 18.43 17.12
N GLN A 56 -13.09 17.77 18.13
CA GLN A 56 -14.51 17.46 18.17
C GLN A 56 -15.29 18.70 18.62
N VAL A 57 -15.98 19.35 17.69
CA VAL A 57 -16.75 20.58 17.97
C VAL A 57 -18.20 20.31 18.38
N PHE A 58 -18.73 19.13 18.06
CA PHE A 58 -20.09 18.72 18.44
C PHE A 58 -20.21 17.20 18.51
N LYS A 59 -21.02 16.69 19.45
CA LYS A 59 -21.39 15.26 19.54
C LYS A 59 -22.77 15.11 20.18
N ASN A 60 -23.59 14.24 19.61
CA ASN A 60 -24.84 13.74 20.20
C ASN A 60 -25.02 12.25 19.86
N ASP A 61 -26.17 11.67 20.20
CA ASP A 61 -26.47 10.25 19.97
C ASP A 61 -26.58 9.87 18.48
N TYR A 62 -26.68 10.86 17.58
CA TYR A 62 -26.88 10.65 16.15
C TYR A 62 -25.63 10.92 15.33
N ALA A 63 -24.77 11.84 15.77
CA ALA A 63 -23.64 12.32 14.98
C ALA A 63 -22.54 12.98 15.81
N THR A 64 -21.34 12.95 15.25
CA THR A 64 -20.16 13.69 15.71
C THR A 64 -19.68 14.61 14.60
N ILE A 65 -19.32 15.86 14.93
CA ILE A 65 -18.75 16.84 14.00
C ILE A 65 -17.32 17.16 14.43
N TYR A 66 -16.39 16.98 13.50
CA TYR A 66 -14.98 17.29 13.65
C TYR A 66 -14.64 18.55 12.85
N GLU A 67 -13.84 19.44 13.42
CA GLU A 67 -13.26 20.59 12.71
C GLU A 67 -11.94 20.18 12.06
N VAL A 68 -11.84 20.34 10.75
CA VAL A 68 -10.60 20.05 10.01
C VAL A 68 -9.66 21.24 10.17
N PRO A 69 -8.45 21.06 10.70
CA PRO A 69 -7.49 22.15 10.80
C PRO A 69 -7.04 22.62 9.40
N PRO A 70 -6.47 23.82 9.26
CA PRO A 70 -5.91 24.25 7.98
C PRO A 70 -4.76 23.32 7.58
N LEU A 71 -4.94 22.57 6.49
CA LEU A 71 -3.97 21.61 5.97
C LEU A 71 -3.31 22.15 4.70
N THR A 72 -2.04 21.81 4.47
CA THR A 72 -1.34 22.04 3.20
C THR A 72 -1.23 20.74 2.40
N ALA A 73 -1.53 20.82 1.10
CA ALA A 73 -1.38 19.71 0.15
C ALA A 73 0.11 19.41 -0.15
N PRO A 74 0.48 18.15 -0.37
CA PRO A 74 1.78 17.84 -0.93
C PRO A 74 1.95 18.40 -2.36
N SER A 75 3.19 18.73 -2.72
CA SER A 75 3.60 19.36 -3.98
C SER A 75 4.93 18.77 -4.47
N SER A 76 5.00 18.36 -5.74
CA SER A 76 6.20 17.79 -6.35
C SER A 76 7.36 18.77 -6.52
N GLN A 77 7.13 20.08 -6.37
CA GLN A 77 8.15 21.13 -6.48
C GLN A 77 8.66 21.62 -5.12
N ALA A 78 8.37 20.90 -4.04
CA ALA A 78 8.76 21.27 -2.69
C ALA A 78 10.25 20.99 -2.41
N SER A 79 10.88 21.90 -1.65
CA SER A 79 12.24 21.71 -1.10
C SER A 79 12.26 20.94 0.22
N PHE A 80 11.10 20.74 0.83
CA PHE A 80 10.87 19.89 2.00
C PHE A 80 10.35 18.53 1.53
N GLY A 81 11.13 17.47 1.75
CA GLY A 81 10.74 16.10 1.42
C GLY A 81 10.28 15.33 2.67
N VAL A 82 9.22 14.54 2.54
CA VAL A 82 8.78 13.56 3.53
C VAL A 82 9.17 12.19 3.02
N LEU A 83 10.06 11.50 3.71
CA LEU A 83 10.46 10.14 3.42
C LEU A 83 9.65 9.20 4.29
N ASP A 84 8.81 8.40 3.64
CA ASP A 84 8.00 7.38 4.31
C ASP A 84 8.55 5.99 4.00
N PHE A 85 9.11 5.31 5.00
CA PHE A 85 9.74 4.01 4.80
C PHE A 85 8.70 2.90 4.77
N SER A 86 8.78 2.04 3.76
CA SER A 86 7.91 0.87 3.65
C SER A 86 7.94 0.04 4.94
N PRO A 87 6.80 -0.55 5.34
CA PRO A 87 6.77 -1.45 6.50
C PRO A 87 7.73 -2.64 6.37
N SER A 88 8.07 -3.05 5.13
CA SER A 88 9.05 -4.10 4.86
C SER A 88 10.48 -3.69 5.23
N LEU A 89 10.88 -2.45 4.94
CA LEU A 89 12.20 -1.91 5.27
C LEU A 89 12.40 -1.75 6.78
N GLN A 90 11.33 -1.43 7.50
CA GLN A 90 11.36 -1.30 8.96
C GLN A 90 11.67 -2.65 9.66
N LYS A 91 11.70 -3.78 8.93
CA LYS A 91 11.89 -5.13 9.50
C LYS A 91 13.11 -5.91 8.96
N LEU A 92 13.86 -5.38 7.99
CA LEU A 92 14.52 -6.27 7.01
C LEU A 92 15.76 -7.06 7.49
N GLU A 93 16.63 -6.57 8.38
CA GLU A 93 18.00 -7.16 8.40
C GLU A 93 18.27 -8.32 9.39
N ASN A 94 17.33 -8.73 10.26
CA ASN A 94 17.58 -9.83 11.22
C ASN A 94 16.54 -10.96 11.19
N THR A 95 15.73 -11.03 10.14
CA THR A 95 14.52 -11.87 10.14
C THR A 95 14.68 -13.18 9.41
N THR A 96 15.83 -13.50 8.80
CA THR A 96 15.98 -14.76 8.07
C THR A 96 17.36 -15.38 8.28
N TRP A 97 17.39 -16.70 8.51
CA TRP A 97 18.56 -17.56 8.48
C TRP A 97 18.28 -18.69 7.50
N ILE A 98 19.21 -18.99 6.59
CA ILE A 98 19.08 -20.08 5.61
C ILE A 98 20.37 -20.88 5.61
N ASP A 99 20.23 -22.20 5.59
CA ASP A 99 21.28 -23.11 5.15
C ASP A 99 20.76 -23.89 3.93
N ASP A 100 21.26 -23.49 2.77
CA ASP A 100 21.03 -24.07 1.44
C ASP A 100 22.34 -24.59 0.81
N SER A 101 23.44 -24.52 1.57
CA SER A 101 24.75 -24.99 1.12
C SER A 101 25.09 -26.34 1.74
N PHE A 102 24.65 -26.58 2.99
CA PHE A 102 24.98 -27.75 3.81
C PHE A 102 26.48 -28.07 3.88
N THR A 103 27.34 -27.09 3.56
CA THR A 103 28.77 -27.31 3.35
C THR A 103 29.59 -27.26 4.64
N LYS A 104 29.05 -26.67 5.71
CA LYS A 104 29.77 -26.44 6.97
C LYS A 104 28.90 -26.74 8.18
N GLY A 105 29.47 -27.44 9.16
CA GLY A 105 28.88 -27.62 10.49
C GLY A 105 27.98 -28.85 10.67
N TRP A 106 27.63 -29.55 9.59
CA TRP A 106 26.90 -30.82 9.66
C TRP A 106 27.83 -31.99 9.99
N TYR A 107 27.40 -32.87 10.90
CA TYR A 107 28.16 -34.07 11.27
C TYR A 107 27.25 -35.24 11.65
N PRO A 108 27.69 -36.52 11.48
CA PRO A 108 26.95 -37.68 11.97
C PRO A 108 26.79 -37.62 13.49
N TYR A 109 25.58 -37.83 13.99
CA TYR A 109 25.29 -37.64 15.41
C TYR A 109 24.93 -38.94 16.14
N ARG A 110 23.85 -39.63 15.73
CA ARG A 110 23.40 -40.87 16.38
C ARG A 110 22.93 -41.88 15.36
N GLN A 111 22.85 -43.14 15.78
CA GLN A 111 22.40 -44.24 14.95
C GLN A 111 21.68 -45.32 15.76
N TYR A 112 20.81 -46.09 15.11
CA TYR A 112 20.06 -47.18 15.73
C TYR A 112 19.87 -48.35 14.77
N GLY A 113 20.01 -49.55 15.30
CA GLY A 113 19.91 -50.81 14.56
C GLY A 113 21.25 -51.29 13.97
N GLU A 114 21.22 -52.45 13.32
CA GLU A 114 22.38 -53.00 12.61
C GLU A 114 22.55 -52.31 11.26
N ILE A 115 23.44 -51.31 11.20
CA ILE A 115 23.68 -50.52 9.98
C ILE A 115 24.81 -51.13 9.17
N LYS A 116 24.54 -51.36 7.88
CA LYS A 116 25.51 -51.80 6.88
C LYS A 116 26.41 -50.67 6.43
N ASN A 117 25.80 -49.54 6.07
CA ASN A 117 26.46 -48.33 5.60
C ASN A 117 25.55 -47.13 5.84
N TYR A 118 26.13 -45.95 5.99
CA TYR A 118 25.40 -44.69 5.95
C TYR A 118 26.28 -43.61 5.33
N THR A 119 25.67 -42.69 4.59
CA THR A 119 26.39 -41.62 3.89
C THR A 119 25.66 -40.30 4.03
N SER A 120 26.41 -39.20 3.93
CA SER A 120 25.86 -37.90 3.61
C SER A 120 26.76 -37.21 2.60
N GLU A 121 26.14 -36.64 1.58
CA GLU A 121 26.83 -35.91 0.53
C GLU A 121 25.99 -34.74 0.05
N VAL A 122 26.64 -33.66 -0.39
CA VAL A 122 25.96 -32.52 -1.00
C VAL A 122 26.13 -32.59 -2.51
N ARG A 123 25.03 -32.64 -3.25
CA ARG A 123 25.01 -32.69 -4.72
C ARG A 123 24.06 -31.60 -5.24
N ASN A 124 24.59 -30.70 -6.07
CA ASN A 124 23.82 -29.61 -6.68
C ASN A 124 23.05 -28.73 -5.66
N GLY A 125 23.65 -28.48 -4.49
CA GLY A 125 23.00 -27.71 -3.41
C GLY A 125 22.06 -28.52 -2.51
N THR A 126 21.75 -29.77 -2.86
CA THR A 126 20.90 -30.65 -2.05
C THR A 126 21.75 -31.58 -1.17
N MET A 127 21.44 -31.65 0.12
CA MET A 127 22.01 -32.64 1.05
C MET A 127 21.30 -33.98 0.89
N GLU A 128 22.02 -35.00 0.47
CA GLU A 128 21.59 -36.40 0.48
C GLU A 128 22.05 -37.06 1.79
N ILE A 129 21.17 -37.82 2.43
CA ILE A 129 21.47 -38.66 3.59
C ILE A 129 20.89 -40.05 3.32
N SER A 130 21.70 -41.09 3.49
CA SER A 130 21.26 -42.47 3.33
C SER A 130 21.71 -43.39 4.45
N VAL A 131 20.91 -44.42 4.72
CA VAL A 131 21.23 -45.53 5.61
C VAL A 131 20.79 -46.86 5.00
N THR A 132 21.69 -47.84 4.97
CA THR A 132 21.39 -49.21 4.54
C THR A 132 21.40 -50.13 5.76
N SER A 133 20.32 -50.86 5.98
CA SER A 133 20.20 -51.78 7.13
C SER A 133 20.75 -53.18 6.82
N ASN A 134 21.34 -53.85 7.81
CA ASN A 134 21.65 -55.29 7.79
C ASN A 134 20.53 -56.15 8.41
N GLN A 135 19.50 -55.53 8.98
CA GLN A 135 18.38 -56.22 9.64
C GLN A 135 17.04 -55.79 9.04
N SER A 136 16.00 -56.60 9.26
CA SER A 136 14.63 -56.18 8.95
C SER A 136 14.13 -55.15 9.97
N GLY A 137 13.38 -54.17 9.49
CA GLY A 137 12.64 -53.19 10.25
C GLY A 137 13.35 -51.85 10.43
N GLY A 138 12.94 -51.11 11.45
CA GLY A 138 13.37 -49.72 11.67
C GLY A 138 14.85 -49.62 12.03
N THR A 139 15.62 -48.99 11.16
CA THR A 139 17.04 -48.68 11.31
C THR A 139 17.23 -47.23 10.90
N TRP A 140 18.02 -46.45 11.64
CA TRP A 140 18.16 -45.03 11.35
C TRP A 140 19.53 -44.46 11.65
N THR A 141 19.87 -43.40 10.93
CA THR A 141 21.04 -42.56 11.16
C THR A 141 20.60 -41.10 11.26
N SER A 142 21.30 -40.30 12.06
CA SER A 142 21.03 -38.87 12.18
C SER A 142 22.26 -38.01 11.94
N TYR A 143 22.01 -36.83 11.39
CA TYR A 143 23.00 -35.78 11.15
C TYR A 143 22.55 -34.52 11.88
N ALA A 144 23.51 -33.80 12.47
CA ALA A 144 23.23 -32.61 13.24
C ALA A 144 24.06 -31.42 12.79
N LEU A 145 23.45 -30.24 12.85
CA LEU A 145 24.10 -28.94 12.78
C LEU A 145 24.00 -28.30 14.17
N SER A 146 25.14 -28.03 14.81
CA SER A 146 25.23 -27.46 16.16
C SER A 146 25.89 -26.09 16.17
N GLY A 147 25.83 -25.39 17.31
CA GLY A 147 26.43 -24.06 17.48
C GLY A 147 25.53 -22.93 16.98
N LEU A 148 24.25 -23.22 16.79
CA LEU A 148 23.24 -22.21 16.46
C LEU A 148 22.86 -21.41 17.71
N SER A 149 22.34 -20.20 17.49
CA SER A 149 21.76 -19.36 18.54
C SER A 149 20.56 -18.60 18.00
N LEU A 150 19.63 -19.32 17.35
CA LEU A 150 18.45 -18.72 16.73
C LEU A 150 17.32 -18.63 17.75
N ASN A 151 16.92 -17.41 18.11
CA ASN A 151 15.81 -17.18 19.04
C ASN A 151 14.48 -17.35 18.30
N THR A 152 13.64 -18.31 18.70
CA THR A 152 12.35 -18.59 18.03
C THR A 152 11.30 -17.49 18.22
N THR A 153 11.51 -16.54 19.14
CA THR A 153 10.70 -15.31 19.20
C THR A 153 11.00 -14.40 18.01
N ILE A 154 12.23 -14.41 17.50
CA ILE A 154 12.65 -13.67 16.30
C ILE A 154 12.42 -14.52 15.06
N TYR A 155 12.74 -15.81 15.13
CA TYR A 155 12.66 -16.80 14.07
C TYR A 155 11.51 -17.77 14.33
N SER A 156 10.28 -17.29 14.28
CA SER A 156 9.11 -18.07 14.65
C SER A 156 8.67 -19.07 13.58
N THR A 157 9.26 -19.06 12.39
CA THR A 157 8.84 -19.91 11.28
C THR A 157 10.02 -20.72 10.75
N LEU A 158 9.81 -22.03 10.60
CA LEU A 158 10.73 -22.98 10.00
C LEU A 158 10.18 -23.41 8.64
N PHE A 159 11.04 -23.35 7.62
CA PHE A 159 10.83 -23.91 6.31
C PHE A 159 11.90 -24.97 6.08
N PHE A 160 11.51 -26.14 5.58
CA PHE A 160 12.47 -27.06 4.98
C PHE A 160 11.84 -27.79 3.82
N ARG A 161 12.62 -28.02 2.77
CA ARG A 161 12.19 -28.76 1.59
C ARG A 161 12.94 -30.08 1.49
N TYR A 162 12.19 -31.17 1.39
CA TYR A 162 12.74 -32.52 1.46
C TYR A 162 12.04 -33.47 0.48
N HIS A 163 12.67 -34.61 0.20
CA HIS A 163 12.13 -35.72 -0.59
C HIS A 163 12.68 -37.02 -0.01
N VAL A 164 11.89 -38.10 -0.01
CA VAL A 164 12.38 -39.47 0.27
C VAL A 164 12.36 -40.35 -0.98
N GLU A 165 13.40 -41.19 -1.16
CA GLU A 165 13.59 -41.95 -2.41
C GLU A 165 12.47 -43.00 -2.67
N ASN A 166 11.89 -43.54 -1.60
CA ASN A 166 10.90 -44.61 -1.70
C ASN A 166 9.97 -44.66 -0.47
N ASN A 167 8.89 -45.43 -0.59
CA ASN A 167 7.91 -45.65 0.48
C ASN A 167 8.42 -46.46 1.68
N LEU A 168 9.67 -46.95 1.65
CA LEU A 168 10.33 -47.62 2.76
C LEU A 168 11.25 -46.67 3.54
N THR A 169 11.33 -45.41 3.12
CA THR A 169 12.10 -44.36 3.78
C THR A 169 11.17 -43.44 4.56
N LEU A 170 11.58 -43.06 5.76
CA LEU A 170 10.99 -41.96 6.49
C LEU A 170 12.08 -40.93 6.85
N PHE A 171 11.64 -39.68 6.91
CA PHE A 171 12.44 -38.54 7.32
C PHE A 171 11.90 -37.96 8.63
N THR A 172 12.81 -37.53 9.49
CA THR A 172 12.46 -36.82 10.73
C THR A 172 13.37 -35.62 10.92
N PHE A 173 12.79 -34.51 11.38
CA PHE A 173 13.43 -33.24 11.65
C PHE A 173 13.20 -32.84 13.11
N GLN A 174 14.26 -32.44 13.82
CA GLN A 174 14.21 -32.07 15.24
C GLN A 174 14.97 -30.78 15.50
N LEU A 175 14.45 -29.98 16.43
CA LEU A 175 15.16 -28.81 16.98
C LEU A 175 15.41 -29.00 18.46
N TRP A 176 16.63 -28.65 18.85
CA TRP A 176 17.12 -28.72 20.21
C TRP A 176 17.35 -27.33 20.76
N ASN A 177 17.04 -27.14 22.05
CA ASN A 177 17.22 -25.86 22.72
C ASN A 177 18.51 -25.81 23.56
N SER A 178 18.73 -24.67 24.23
CA SER A 178 19.89 -24.44 25.12
C SER A 178 19.97 -25.39 26.31
N THR A 179 18.90 -26.11 26.65
CA THR A 179 18.92 -27.16 27.69
C THR A 179 19.28 -28.55 27.15
N ASP A 180 19.70 -28.63 25.88
CA ASP A 180 19.97 -29.87 25.15
C ASP A 180 18.76 -30.83 25.19
N LYS A 181 17.56 -30.26 25.03
CA LYS A 181 16.31 -31.01 24.89
C LYS A 181 15.67 -30.72 23.54
N VAL A 182 15.11 -31.76 22.92
CA VAL A 182 14.21 -31.60 21.77
C VAL A 182 12.99 -30.83 22.25
N PHE A 183 12.75 -29.66 21.66
CA PHE A 183 11.54 -28.87 21.94
C PHE A 183 10.59 -28.85 20.74
N PHE A 184 11.07 -29.26 19.57
CA PHE A 184 10.30 -29.32 18.33
C PHE A 184 10.67 -30.57 17.54
N TYR A 185 9.65 -31.27 17.01
CA TYR A 185 9.80 -32.55 16.33
C TYR A 185 8.76 -32.66 15.21
N VAL A 186 9.21 -33.10 14.03
CA VAL A 186 8.38 -33.45 12.89
C VAL A 186 8.95 -34.73 12.32
N GLY A 187 8.19 -35.82 12.32
CA GLY A 187 8.75 -37.10 11.93
C GLY A 187 7.81 -37.99 11.16
N HIS A 188 8.35 -39.12 10.71
CA HIS A 188 7.71 -40.09 9.83
C HIS A 188 7.24 -39.46 8.50
N LEU A 189 8.00 -38.50 8.00
CA LEU A 189 7.75 -37.80 6.75
C LEU A 189 8.13 -38.70 5.56
N SER A 190 7.23 -38.88 4.59
CA SER A 190 7.36 -39.90 3.55
C SER A 190 7.03 -39.41 2.13
N ASP A 191 7.13 -38.09 1.89
CA ASP A 191 6.81 -37.51 0.58
C ASP A 191 7.89 -37.91 -0.47
N THR A 192 7.48 -38.60 -1.53
CA THR A 192 8.38 -39.09 -2.62
C THR A 192 8.64 -38.06 -3.70
N ASP A 193 8.06 -36.87 -3.59
CA ASP A 193 8.37 -35.70 -4.39
C ASP A 193 8.99 -34.64 -3.46
N PHE A 194 9.67 -33.64 -4.02
CA PHE A 194 10.19 -32.55 -3.20
C PHE A 194 9.03 -31.73 -2.61
N THR A 195 8.83 -31.85 -1.31
CA THR A 195 7.78 -31.17 -0.55
C THR A 195 8.38 -30.18 0.43
N THR A 196 7.83 -28.97 0.47
CA THR A 196 8.19 -27.96 1.46
C THR A 196 7.28 -28.08 2.68
N LYS A 197 7.86 -28.17 3.88
CA LYS A 197 7.14 -28.04 5.14
C LYS A 197 7.36 -26.64 5.70
N VAL A 198 6.26 -25.99 6.09
CA VAL A 198 6.25 -24.67 6.72
C VAL A 198 5.61 -24.82 8.09
N LEU A 199 6.33 -24.44 9.14
CA LEU A 199 5.95 -24.76 10.51
C LEU A 199 6.21 -23.58 11.45
N THR A 200 5.25 -23.28 12.31
CA THR A 200 5.41 -22.31 13.39
C THR A 200 6.13 -22.94 14.57
N LEU A 201 7.14 -22.24 15.09
CA LEU A 201 7.96 -22.68 16.21
C LEU A 201 7.41 -22.10 17.53
N PRO A 202 7.49 -22.85 18.65
CA PRO A 202 7.19 -22.31 19.96
C PRO A 202 8.07 -21.11 20.29
N ALA A 203 7.48 -19.99 20.70
CA ALA A 203 8.21 -18.79 21.09
C ALA A 203 9.11 -19.01 22.32
N ASN A 204 10.06 -18.09 22.55
CA ASN A 204 10.97 -18.07 23.69
C ASN A 204 11.86 -19.32 23.81
N GLN A 205 12.24 -19.93 22.69
CA GLN A 205 13.26 -20.97 22.61
C GLN A 205 14.51 -20.41 21.92
N THR A 206 15.67 -20.98 22.21
CA THR A 206 16.89 -20.72 21.44
C THR A 206 17.32 -22.01 20.80
N ILE A 207 17.22 -22.10 19.48
CA ILE A 207 17.68 -23.26 18.71
C ILE A 207 19.21 -23.28 18.78
N THR A 208 19.74 -24.35 19.36
CA THR A 208 21.18 -24.61 19.48
C THR A 208 21.65 -25.70 18.55
N ARG A 209 20.74 -26.60 18.14
CA ARG A 209 21.02 -27.69 17.21
C ARG A 209 19.80 -28.05 16.37
N ILE A 210 20.05 -28.31 15.09
CA ILE A 210 19.12 -28.98 14.16
C ILE A 210 19.59 -30.42 14.03
N GLU A 211 18.68 -31.38 14.11
CA GLU A 211 18.97 -32.79 13.85
C GLU A 211 17.98 -33.33 12.82
N VAL A 212 18.51 -33.99 11.80
CA VAL A 212 17.74 -34.67 10.77
C VAL A 212 18.03 -36.17 10.83
N ILE A 213 17.01 -36.99 10.68
CA ILE A 213 17.07 -38.44 10.84
C ILE A 213 16.46 -39.08 9.60
N VAL A 214 17.17 -40.06 9.04
CA VAL A 214 16.68 -40.90 7.95
C VAL A 214 16.52 -42.31 8.48
N GLU A 215 15.35 -42.88 8.31
CA GLU A 215 15.00 -44.18 8.88
C GLU A 215 14.29 -45.08 7.86
N THR A 216 14.50 -46.38 7.99
CA THR A 216 13.67 -47.38 7.30
C THR A 216 12.33 -47.57 8.02
N VAL A 217 11.26 -47.87 7.29
CA VAL A 217 9.97 -48.24 7.91
C VAL A 217 10.08 -49.53 8.72
N LYS A 218 9.17 -49.72 9.68
CA LYS A 218 9.18 -50.85 10.62
C LYS A 218 9.14 -52.24 9.95
N ASP A 219 8.61 -52.34 8.74
CA ASP A 219 8.49 -53.60 7.99
C ASP A 219 9.48 -53.69 6.82
N ALA A 220 10.49 -52.81 6.76
CA ALA A 220 11.51 -52.83 5.71
C ALA A 220 12.33 -54.15 5.77
N PRO A 221 12.59 -54.84 4.65
CA PRO A 221 13.48 -56.01 4.65
C PRO A 221 14.92 -55.64 4.99
N ALA A 222 15.74 -56.63 5.35
CA ALA A 222 17.19 -56.46 5.43
C ALA A 222 17.74 -55.98 4.08
N ASP A 223 18.87 -55.27 4.10
CA ASP A 223 19.48 -54.60 2.96
C ASP A 223 18.67 -53.44 2.34
N THR A 224 17.55 -53.04 2.96
CA THR A 224 16.82 -51.82 2.54
C THR A 224 17.70 -50.59 2.74
N THR A 225 17.75 -49.73 1.73
CA THR A 225 18.36 -48.41 1.80
C THR A 225 17.27 -47.35 1.92
N ALA A 226 17.28 -46.63 3.04
CA ALA A 226 16.50 -45.43 3.23
C ALA A 226 17.32 -44.22 2.81
N ARG A 227 16.76 -43.35 1.96
CA ARG A 227 17.47 -42.17 1.44
C ARG A 227 16.56 -40.94 1.41
N THR A 228 17.06 -39.86 1.97
CA THR A 228 16.38 -38.56 1.98
C THR A 228 17.27 -37.50 1.36
N TYR A 229 16.62 -36.54 0.70
CA TYR A 229 17.23 -35.36 0.10
C TYR A 229 16.65 -34.12 0.76
N ILE A 230 17.49 -33.16 1.12
CA ILE A 230 17.10 -31.90 1.75
C ILE A 230 17.66 -30.77 0.89
N ASP A 231 16.78 -29.90 0.39
CA ASP A 231 17.12 -28.81 -0.53
C ASP A 231 17.52 -27.54 0.22
N TYR A 232 16.77 -27.16 1.26
CA TYR A 232 17.15 -26.06 2.14
C TYR A 232 16.50 -26.21 3.52
N ILE A 233 17.11 -25.57 4.53
CA ILE A 233 16.49 -25.30 5.83
C ILE A 233 16.55 -23.79 6.08
N LYS A 234 15.40 -23.17 6.30
CA LYS A 234 15.27 -21.74 6.50
C LYS A 234 14.50 -21.48 7.78
N PHE A 235 15.06 -20.66 8.65
CA PHE A 235 14.30 -20.01 9.72
C PHE A 235 14.01 -18.58 9.30
N SER A 236 12.80 -18.12 9.53
CA SER A 236 12.52 -16.70 9.42
C SER A 236 11.64 -16.24 10.55
N ALA A 237 11.64 -14.94 10.79
CA ALA A 237 10.53 -14.26 11.41
C ALA A 237 9.25 -14.57 10.63
N PRO A 238 8.07 -14.36 11.23
CA PRO A 238 6.83 -14.42 10.48
C PRO A 238 7.00 -13.46 9.30
N THR A 239 6.84 -13.98 8.09
CA THR A 239 6.75 -13.08 6.95
C THR A 239 5.47 -12.26 7.18
N SER A 240 5.55 -10.95 7.08
CA SER A 240 4.36 -10.10 7.11
C SER A 240 3.77 -9.93 5.71
N THR A 241 4.55 -10.28 4.69
CA THR A 241 4.16 -10.34 3.28
C THR A 241 4.26 -11.77 2.75
N TRP A 242 3.37 -12.15 1.86
CA TRP A 242 3.47 -13.31 1.00
C TRP A 242 2.85 -12.95 -0.33
N LYS A 243 3.46 -13.37 -1.43
CA LYS A 243 2.96 -13.15 -2.77
C LYS A 243 3.25 -14.37 -3.60
N ASP A 244 2.27 -14.77 -4.39
CA ASP A 244 2.43 -15.76 -5.44
C ASP A 244 1.79 -15.22 -6.72
N ASP A 245 2.66 -14.77 -7.63
CA ASP A 245 2.31 -14.38 -8.99
C ASP A 245 3.03 -15.23 -10.04
N ASN A 246 3.74 -16.28 -9.60
CA ASN A 246 4.37 -17.27 -10.48
C ASN A 246 3.76 -18.68 -10.35
N PHE A 247 2.69 -18.82 -9.55
CA PHE A 247 1.94 -20.04 -9.24
C PHE A 247 2.76 -21.32 -9.37
N LEU A 248 3.73 -21.50 -8.48
CA LEU A 248 4.62 -22.65 -8.51
C LEU A 248 3.87 -23.95 -8.17
N ARG A 249 4.55 -25.09 -8.30
CA ARG A 249 3.97 -26.44 -8.10
C ARG A 249 3.49 -26.73 -6.67
N ASP A 250 3.56 -25.76 -5.77
CA ASP A 250 3.27 -25.92 -4.35
C ASP A 250 1.76 -25.90 -4.02
N TRP A 251 0.89 -25.53 -4.97
CA TRP A 251 -0.56 -25.63 -4.82
C TRP A 251 -1.03 -27.08 -4.94
N GLU A 252 -1.50 -27.65 -3.84
CA GLU A 252 -1.90 -29.04 -3.77
C GLU A 252 -3.43 -29.19 -3.80
N PHE A 253 -3.91 -30.27 -4.43
CA PHE A 253 -5.30 -30.67 -4.29
C PHE A 253 -5.60 -30.94 -2.81
N TYR A 254 -6.65 -30.32 -2.29
CA TYR A 254 -6.98 -30.44 -0.87
C TYR A 254 -8.19 -31.33 -0.61
N LYS A 255 -9.32 -31.04 -1.25
CA LYS A 255 -10.58 -31.76 -1.07
C LYS A 255 -11.52 -31.45 -2.24
N ALA A 256 -12.57 -32.25 -2.35
CA ALA A 256 -13.62 -32.09 -3.33
C ALA A 256 -14.99 -32.44 -2.74
N TYR A 257 -16.06 -31.96 -3.36
CA TYR A 257 -17.43 -32.22 -2.95
C TYR A 257 -18.35 -32.49 -4.13
N GLY A 258 -19.25 -33.44 -3.93
CA GLY A 258 -20.25 -33.87 -4.90
C GLY A 258 -19.74 -34.91 -5.90
N ASN A 259 -20.61 -35.29 -6.83
CA ASN A 259 -20.28 -36.27 -7.87
C ASN A 259 -19.52 -35.60 -9.02
N ILE A 260 -18.21 -35.74 -9.06
CA ILE A 260 -17.30 -35.09 -10.03
C ILE A 260 -16.87 -36.11 -11.09
N SER A 261 -17.00 -35.79 -12.38
CA SER A 261 -16.47 -36.60 -13.48
C SER A 261 -15.00 -36.36 -13.73
N ASP A 262 -14.56 -35.12 -13.60
CA ASP A 262 -13.21 -34.69 -13.93
C ASP A 262 -12.84 -33.43 -13.15
N TRP A 263 -11.56 -33.29 -12.81
CA TRP A 263 -11.00 -32.07 -12.23
C TRP A 263 -9.52 -31.94 -12.59
N SER A 264 -9.05 -30.72 -12.71
CA SER A 264 -7.65 -30.43 -13.01
C SER A 264 -7.24 -29.06 -12.49
N ALA A 265 -5.96 -28.93 -12.17
CA ALA A 265 -5.32 -27.63 -12.06
C ALA A 265 -4.02 -27.65 -12.86
N HIS A 266 -3.79 -26.58 -13.61
CA HIS A 266 -2.61 -26.41 -14.41
C HIS A 266 -2.06 -25.01 -14.19
N SER A 267 -0.79 -24.92 -13.78
CA SER A 267 -0.04 -23.69 -13.77
C SER A 267 0.90 -23.63 -14.96
N ASN A 268 0.97 -22.48 -15.63
CA ASN A 268 1.97 -22.18 -16.64
C ASN A 268 3.15 -21.34 -16.08
N GLY A 269 3.20 -21.12 -14.76
CA GLY A 269 4.21 -20.30 -14.11
C GLY A 269 3.83 -18.82 -13.96
N ASP A 270 2.70 -18.37 -14.50
CA ASP A 270 2.15 -17.01 -14.28
C ASP A 270 0.69 -17.07 -13.80
N MET A 271 -0.01 -18.16 -14.11
CA MET A 271 -1.44 -18.31 -13.92
C MET A 271 -1.76 -19.74 -13.54
N LEU A 272 -2.57 -19.89 -12.50
CA LEU A 272 -3.16 -21.15 -12.09
C LEU A 272 -4.59 -21.24 -12.64
N LYS A 273 -4.82 -22.19 -13.55
CA LYS A 273 -6.15 -22.53 -14.06
C LYS A 273 -6.68 -23.77 -13.36
N MET A 274 -7.91 -23.69 -12.84
CA MET A 274 -8.60 -24.78 -12.16
C MET A 274 -9.92 -25.10 -12.85
N ASN A 275 -10.24 -26.40 -12.97
CA ASN A 275 -11.48 -26.89 -13.58
C ASN A 275 -12.10 -28.00 -12.73
N VAL A 276 -13.43 -28.03 -12.69
CA VAL A 276 -14.21 -29.17 -12.17
C VAL A 276 -15.42 -29.42 -13.07
N THR A 277 -15.70 -30.68 -13.37
CA THR A 277 -16.87 -31.10 -14.17
C THR A 277 -17.80 -31.95 -13.33
N SER A 278 -19.08 -31.58 -13.32
CA SER A 278 -20.10 -32.24 -12.51
C SER A 278 -20.72 -33.45 -13.22
N ASN A 279 -21.02 -34.52 -12.48
CA ASN A 279 -21.93 -35.61 -12.87
C ASN A 279 -23.32 -35.49 -12.24
N GLN A 280 -23.60 -34.37 -11.57
CA GLN A 280 -24.88 -34.08 -10.94
C GLN A 280 -25.35 -32.66 -11.25
N SER A 281 -26.64 -32.38 -11.07
CA SER A 281 -27.12 -30.99 -11.06
C SER A 281 -26.73 -30.30 -9.76
N GLY A 282 -26.48 -28.99 -9.83
CA GLY A 282 -26.17 -28.14 -8.68
C GLY A 282 -24.68 -28.03 -8.40
N ASN A 283 -24.35 -27.80 -7.12
CA ASN A 283 -23.01 -27.47 -6.68
C ASN A 283 -22.12 -28.72 -6.52
N VAL A 284 -21.00 -28.73 -7.25
CA VAL A 284 -19.82 -29.55 -7.03
C VAL A 284 -18.62 -28.63 -6.98
N TRP A 285 -17.58 -29.00 -6.22
CA TRP A 285 -16.41 -28.14 -6.12
C TRP A 285 -15.13 -28.93 -5.89
N VAL A 286 -14.02 -28.32 -6.29
CA VAL A 286 -12.66 -28.75 -5.93
C VAL A 286 -11.94 -27.58 -5.28
N SER A 287 -11.15 -27.89 -4.27
CA SER A 287 -10.32 -26.90 -3.58
C SER A 287 -8.86 -27.27 -3.70
N TYR A 288 -8.03 -26.26 -3.93
CA TYR A 288 -6.59 -26.37 -3.84
C TYR A 288 -6.11 -25.48 -2.71
N SER A 289 -5.06 -25.91 -2.03
CA SER A 289 -4.51 -25.14 -0.94
C SER A 289 -3.01 -25.04 -0.99
N LEU A 290 -2.53 -23.91 -0.50
CA LEU A 290 -1.13 -23.67 -0.24
C LEU A 290 -0.95 -23.49 1.28
N PRO A 291 -0.12 -24.32 1.94
CA PRO A 291 0.30 -24.08 3.30
C PRO A 291 1.04 -22.75 3.39
N LEU A 292 0.70 -21.95 4.40
CA LEU A 292 1.34 -20.66 4.68
C LEU A 292 1.69 -20.59 6.17
N ALA A 293 2.52 -19.64 6.58
CA ALA A 293 2.70 -19.31 7.99
C ALA A 293 2.96 -17.80 8.09
N LEU A 294 1.88 -17.04 7.85
CA LEU A 294 1.90 -15.58 7.80
C LEU A 294 1.18 -15.02 9.01
N GLU A 295 1.77 -14.07 9.71
CA GLU A 295 1.07 -13.33 10.77
C GLU A 295 0.43 -12.08 10.17
N THR A 296 -0.86 -11.89 10.41
CA THR A 296 -1.58 -10.70 9.97
C THR A 296 -1.39 -9.57 10.97
N LYS A 297 -0.91 -8.43 10.47
CA LYS A 297 -0.91 -7.16 11.19
C LYS A 297 -1.02 -6.04 10.17
N ASP A 298 -2.10 -5.28 10.25
CA ASP A 298 -2.52 -4.29 9.26
C ASP A 298 -2.48 -4.88 7.84
N SER A 299 -2.79 -6.18 7.69
CA SER A 299 -2.56 -6.91 6.43
C SER A 299 -3.73 -6.81 5.46
N VAL A 300 -3.42 -6.81 4.17
CA VAL A 300 -4.38 -6.78 3.06
C VAL A 300 -4.16 -8.03 2.21
N LEU A 301 -5.22 -8.82 2.01
CA LEU A 301 -5.27 -9.86 0.99
C LEU A 301 -5.70 -9.21 -0.33
N SER A 302 -4.87 -9.31 -1.36
CA SER A 302 -5.18 -8.93 -2.73
C SER A 302 -5.07 -10.15 -3.65
N PHE A 303 -6.03 -10.37 -4.53
CA PHE A 303 -5.94 -11.44 -5.53
C PHE A 303 -6.63 -11.03 -6.83
N ARG A 304 -6.11 -11.51 -7.96
CA ARG A 304 -6.65 -11.26 -9.29
C ARG A 304 -7.09 -12.56 -9.93
N TYR A 305 -8.38 -12.61 -10.28
CA TYR A 305 -9.03 -13.83 -10.74
C TYR A 305 -10.02 -13.54 -11.88
N LYS A 306 -10.39 -14.58 -12.62
CA LYS A 306 -11.57 -14.59 -13.51
C LYS A 306 -12.23 -15.95 -13.54
N VAL A 307 -13.49 -15.98 -13.95
CA VAL A 307 -14.24 -17.20 -14.24
C VAL A 307 -14.55 -17.31 -15.73
N ASP A 308 -14.53 -18.52 -16.27
CA ASP A 308 -14.68 -18.77 -17.71
C ASP A 308 -16.16 -18.80 -18.16
N ASN A 309 -17.12 -19.02 -17.25
CA ASN A 309 -18.54 -19.13 -17.60
C ASN A 309 -19.51 -18.75 -16.46
N ASP A 310 -20.80 -18.61 -16.79
CA ASP A 310 -21.90 -18.25 -15.85
C ASP A 310 -22.23 -19.34 -14.82
N TYR A 311 -21.68 -20.55 -15.00
CA TYR A 311 -21.87 -21.68 -14.09
C TYR A 311 -20.70 -21.87 -13.14
N THR A 312 -19.77 -20.91 -13.08
CA THR A 312 -18.61 -20.95 -12.21
C THR A 312 -18.75 -19.94 -11.09
N TRP A 313 -18.44 -20.38 -9.88
CA TRP A 313 -18.12 -19.55 -8.74
C TRP A 313 -16.66 -19.77 -8.35
N PHE A 314 -15.99 -18.68 -7.99
CA PHE A 314 -14.67 -18.68 -7.40
C PHE A 314 -14.76 -18.28 -5.93
N THR A 315 -14.02 -18.95 -5.07
CA THR A 315 -14.02 -18.71 -3.63
C THR A 315 -12.59 -18.79 -3.08
N ILE A 316 -12.25 -17.91 -2.14
CA ILE A 316 -10.97 -17.90 -1.41
C ILE A 316 -11.21 -17.87 0.09
N ILE A 317 -10.42 -18.66 0.82
CA ILE A 317 -10.52 -18.86 2.27
C ILE A 317 -9.12 -18.81 2.88
N LEU A 318 -9.01 -18.21 4.07
CA LEU A 318 -7.80 -18.26 4.90
C LEU A 318 -8.11 -18.98 6.21
N GLN A 319 -7.25 -19.94 6.57
CA GLN A 319 -7.40 -20.76 7.79
C GLN A 319 -6.25 -20.53 8.77
N ASN A 320 -6.57 -20.62 10.07
CA ASN A 320 -5.61 -20.50 11.15
C ASN A 320 -5.15 -21.87 11.70
N ALA A 321 -4.35 -21.85 12.77
CA ALA A 321 -3.82 -23.04 13.42
C ALA A 321 -4.86 -24.03 13.99
N SER A 322 -6.09 -23.56 14.23
CA SER A 322 -7.20 -24.43 14.64
C SER A 322 -7.96 -25.04 13.45
N ASN A 323 -7.45 -24.88 12.22
CA ASN A 323 -8.16 -25.15 10.97
C ASN A 323 -9.52 -24.43 10.87
N MET A 324 -9.72 -23.35 11.63
CA MET A 324 -10.90 -22.51 11.51
C MET A 324 -10.62 -21.46 10.43
N PHE A 325 -11.59 -21.26 9.53
CA PHE A 325 -11.54 -20.11 8.62
C PHE A 325 -11.86 -18.84 9.40
N PHE A 326 -11.01 -17.83 9.27
CA PHE A 326 -11.26 -16.48 9.82
C PHE A 326 -11.53 -15.47 8.70
N PHE A 327 -11.31 -15.86 7.44
CA PHE A 327 -11.62 -15.06 6.27
C PHE A 327 -12.28 -15.93 5.19
N TYR A 328 -13.32 -15.38 4.55
CA TYR A 328 -14.06 -16.01 3.47
C TYR A 328 -14.56 -14.95 2.48
N LYS A 329 -14.24 -15.13 1.19
CA LYS A 329 -14.89 -14.42 0.08
C LYS A 329 -15.20 -15.42 -1.03
N GLY A 330 -16.49 -15.65 -1.27
CA GLY A 330 -16.95 -16.67 -2.19
C GLY A 330 -18.06 -16.24 -3.13
N HIS A 331 -18.41 -17.15 -4.04
CA HIS A 331 -19.36 -16.93 -5.13
C HIS A 331 -19.01 -15.75 -6.04
N LEU A 332 -17.71 -15.58 -6.27
CA LEU A 332 -17.17 -14.55 -7.13
C LEU A 332 -17.32 -14.95 -8.61
N THR A 333 -17.76 -14.02 -9.47
CA THR A 333 -18.25 -14.31 -10.84
C THR A 333 -17.66 -13.41 -11.94
N ASP A 334 -16.54 -12.73 -11.68
CA ASP A 334 -15.98 -11.78 -12.64
C ASP A 334 -15.45 -12.52 -13.89
N LYS A 335 -16.02 -12.23 -15.08
CA LYS A 335 -15.66 -12.87 -16.37
C LYS A 335 -14.38 -12.33 -17.01
N VAL A 336 -13.86 -11.24 -16.46
CA VAL A 336 -12.58 -10.63 -16.85
C VAL A 336 -11.70 -10.60 -15.62
N PHE A 337 -10.38 -10.64 -15.82
CA PHE A 337 -9.45 -10.61 -14.70
C PHE A 337 -9.65 -9.37 -13.85
N THR A 338 -10.11 -9.59 -12.62
CA THR A 338 -10.50 -8.54 -11.69
C THR A 338 -9.70 -8.71 -10.42
N THR A 339 -9.08 -7.62 -9.97
CA THR A 339 -8.38 -7.59 -8.68
C THR A 339 -9.40 -7.33 -7.57
N LYS A 340 -9.32 -8.09 -6.48
CA LYS A 340 -10.06 -7.85 -5.24
C LYS A 340 -9.07 -7.69 -4.11
N SER A 341 -9.30 -6.72 -3.24
CA SER A 341 -8.48 -6.47 -2.06
C SER A 341 -9.35 -6.37 -0.80
N TYR A 342 -8.90 -6.96 0.29
CA TYR A 342 -9.61 -7.02 1.56
C TYR A 342 -8.65 -6.89 2.74
N ASN A 343 -8.98 -6.02 3.69
CA ASN A 343 -8.29 -5.98 4.97
C ASN A 343 -8.53 -7.29 5.74
N LEU A 344 -7.47 -7.84 6.31
CA LEU A 344 -7.51 -9.03 7.16
C LEU A 344 -7.56 -8.61 8.63
N PRO A 345 -8.20 -9.41 9.51
CA PRO A 345 -8.10 -9.21 10.95
C PRO A 345 -6.66 -9.32 11.42
N ASP A 346 -6.26 -8.51 12.41
CA ASP A 346 -4.93 -8.57 13.03
C ASP A 346 -4.77 -9.82 13.92
N ASP A 347 -3.50 -10.12 14.23
CA ASP A 347 -3.04 -11.16 15.14
C ASP A 347 -3.53 -12.58 14.76
N GLN A 348 -3.79 -12.82 13.48
CA GLN A 348 -4.09 -14.15 12.94
C GLN A 348 -2.83 -14.75 12.33
N VAL A 349 -2.58 -16.02 12.62
CA VAL A 349 -1.56 -16.80 11.89
C VAL A 349 -2.26 -17.57 10.78
N ILE A 350 -2.04 -17.15 9.54
CA ILE A 350 -2.50 -17.84 8.33
C ILE A 350 -1.67 -19.09 8.15
N LEU A 351 -2.27 -20.25 8.38
CA LEU A 351 -1.63 -21.55 8.11
C LEU A 351 -1.90 -22.08 6.71
N ARG A 352 -2.92 -21.55 6.03
CA ARG A 352 -3.34 -22.05 4.73
C ARG A 352 -4.14 -21.01 3.98
N VAL A 353 -3.82 -20.88 2.70
CA VAL A 353 -4.68 -20.26 1.69
C VAL A 353 -5.38 -21.37 0.92
N GLU A 354 -6.70 -21.31 0.81
CA GLU A 354 -7.50 -22.27 0.05
C GLU A 354 -8.29 -21.52 -1.02
N ILE A 355 -8.16 -21.97 -2.27
CA ILE A 355 -8.96 -21.50 -3.41
C ILE A 355 -9.89 -22.62 -3.86
N ILE A 356 -11.13 -22.27 -4.19
CA ILE A 356 -12.19 -23.20 -4.54
C ILE A 356 -12.79 -22.74 -5.87
N VAL A 357 -12.95 -23.70 -6.78
CA VAL A 357 -13.74 -23.54 -7.99
C VAL A 357 -14.94 -24.45 -7.89
N GLU A 358 -16.12 -23.87 -8.02
CA GLU A 358 -17.38 -24.56 -7.79
C GLU A 358 -18.41 -24.27 -8.88
N THR A 359 -19.28 -25.23 -9.15
CA THR A 359 -20.43 -25.03 -10.04
C THR A 359 -21.55 -24.29 -9.32
N THR A 360 -22.28 -23.45 -10.05
CA THR A 360 -23.47 -22.79 -9.49
C THR A 360 -24.61 -23.79 -9.24
N ASP A 361 -25.58 -23.38 -8.43
CA ASP A 361 -26.83 -24.11 -8.18
C ASP A 361 -27.63 -24.42 -9.46
N LYS A 362 -27.41 -23.65 -10.53
CA LYS A 362 -28.06 -23.79 -11.85
C LYS A 362 -27.32 -24.73 -12.80
N ALA A 363 -26.13 -25.21 -12.45
CA ALA A 363 -25.37 -26.11 -13.31
C ALA A 363 -26.10 -27.45 -13.48
N SER A 364 -26.19 -27.93 -14.73
CA SER A 364 -26.72 -29.26 -15.05
C SER A 364 -25.61 -30.30 -15.03
N SER A 365 -25.97 -31.59 -14.98
CA SER A 365 -25.01 -32.68 -15.11
C SER A 365 -24.20 -32.55 -16.41
N GLY A 366 -22.88 -32.73 -16.31
CA GLY A 366 -21.93 -32.56 -17.41
C GLY A 366 -21.39 -31.14 -17.58
N GLN A 367 -21.87 -30.15 -16.83
CA GLN A 367 -21.33 -28.79 -16.87
C GLN A 367 -20.03 -28.68 -16.09
N SER A 368 -19.12 -27.84 -16.58
CA SER A 368 -17.83 -27.56 -15.95
C SER A 368 -17.78 -26.15 -15.38
N ALA A 369 -17.26 -26.03 -14.16
CA ALA A 369 -16.79 -24.76 -13.60
C ALA A 369 -15.30 -24.61 -13.87
N SER A 370 -14.87 -23.41 -14.26
CA SER A 370 -13.49 -23.12 -14.61
C SER A 370 -13.11 -21.69 -14.23
N ALA A 371 -12.05 -21.55 -13.44
CA ALA A 371 -11.53 -20.26 -13.00
C ALA A 371 -10.01 -20.18 -13.17
N GLN A 372 -9.51 -18.96 -13.27
CA GLN A 372 -8.10 -18.64 -13.43
C GLN A 372 -7.72 -17.59 -12.39
N ILE A 373 -6.58 -17.76 -11.74
CA ILE A 373 -5.96 -16.80 -10.83
C ILE A 373 -4.52 -16.56 -11.28
N ASP A 374 -4.10 -15.30 -11.34
CA ASP A 374 -2.77 -14.90 -11.85
C ASP A 374 -2.00 -14.00 -10.88
N SER A 375 -2.59 -13.68 -9.73
CA SER A 375 -1.88 -13.08 -8.62
C SER A 375 -2.64 -13.33 -7.32
N ILE A 376 -1.90 -13.64 -6.27
CA ILE A 376 -2.37 -13.54 -4.89
C ILE A 376 -1.27 -12.95 -4.02
N GLU A 377 -1.63 -12.04 -3.16
CA GLU A 377 -0.73 -11.32 -2.28
C GLU A 377 -1.41 -11.10 -0.95
N ILE A 378 -0.69 -11.33 0.14
CA ILE A 378 -1.05 -10.90 1.47
C ILE A 378 0.11 -10.05 1.95
N SER A 379 -0.07 -8.75 2.03
CA SER A 379 0.99 -7.82 2.44
C SER A 379 0.48 -6.86 3.52
N PRO A 380 1.36 -6.29 4.37
CA PRO A 380 0.96 -5.17 5.21
C PRO A 380 0.43 -4.07 4.31
N SER A 381 -0.60 -3.38 4.77
CA SER A 381 -0.99 -2.10 4.21
C SER A 381 0.25 -1.23 4.11
N SER A 382 0.45 -0.60 2.97
CA SER A 382 1.64 0.25 2.76
C SER A 382 1.65 1.48 3.68
N PHE A 383 0.51 1.78 4.29
CA PHE A 383 0.40 2.75 5.36
C PHE A 383 -0.37 2.13 6.53
N SER A 384 0.21 2.27 7.72
CA SER A 384 -0.36 1.92 9.00
C SER A 384 -1.13 3.11 9.59
N LYS A 385 -1.84 2.90 10.70
CA LYS A 385 -2.45 3.99 11.46
C LYS A 385 -1.40 4.96 12.03
N ASP A 386 -0.19 4.49 12.26
CA ASP A 386 0.89 5.30 12.83
C ASP A 386 1.46 6.30 11.81
N ASP A 387 1.23 6.07 10.51
CA ASP A 387 1.69 6.95 9.41
C ASP A 387 0.75 8.17 9.19
N ILE A 388 -0.40 8.19 9.86
CA ILE A 388 -1.32 9.33 9.89
C ILE A 388 -0.67 10.54 10.56
N LEU A 389 0.00 10.30 11.68
CA LEU A 389 0.54 11.37 12.50
C LEU A 389 1.65 12.14 11.74
N PRO A 390 2.63 11.48 11.08
CA PRO A 390 3.57 12.12 10.17
C PRO A 390 2.90 12.89 9.03
N ALA A 391 1.87 12.33 8.40
CA ALA A 391 1.16 12.98 7.29
C ALA A 391 0.46 14.27 7.74
N LEU A 392 -0.26 14.23 8.87
CA LEU A 392 -0.88 15.41 9.47
C LEU A 392 0.17 16.43 9.93
N PHE A 393 1.25 15.97 10.57
CA PHE A 393 2.33 16.81 11.03
C PHE A 393 2.95 17.60 9.87
N ALA A 394 3.35 16.93 8.79
CA ALA A 394 3.90 17.58 7.60
C ALA A 394 2.94 18.62 6.99
N SER A 395 1.65 18.28 6.92
CA SER A 395 0.61 19.16 6.39
C SER A 395 0.35 20.39 7.26
N LEU A 396 0.41 20.24 8.58
CA LEU A 396 0.16 21.30 9.57
C LEU A 396 1.36 22.25 9.77
N LEU A 397 2.53 21.91 9.25
CA LEU A 397 3.67 22.83 9.16
C LEU A 397 3.43 23.97 8.14
N HIS A 398 2.34 23.92 7.36
CA HIS A 398 1.95 24.95 6.38
C HIS A 398 3.04 25.29 5.36
N SER A 399 3.90 24.32 5.04
CA SER A 399 4.92 24.43 4.00
C SER A 399 4.56 23.51 2.83
N LYS A 400 5.05 23.83 1.63
CA LYS A 400 4.98 22.86 0.53
C LYS A 400 5.92 21.70 0.83
N TYR A 401 5.42 20.47 0.75
CA TYR A 401 6.22 19.27 0.94
C TYR A 401 5.98 18.25 -0.17
N SER A 402 6.97 17.47 -0.55
CA SER A 402 6.80 16.30 -1.42
C SER A 402 6.81 15.04 -0.56
N VAL A 403 6.20 13.97 -1.04
CA VAL A 403 6.20 12.67 -0.35
C VAL A 403 6.94 11.67 -1.21
N LEU A 404 7.88 10.96 -0.60
CA LEU A 404 8.63 9.87 -1.20
C LEU A 404 8.40 8.64 -0.35
N TYR A 405 7.58 7.71 -0.83
CA TYR A 405 7.62 6.34 -0.30
C TYR A 405 8.97 5.74 -0.64
N VAL A 406 9.66 5.20 0.36
CA VAL A 406 11.00 4.65 0.27
C VAL A 406 10.90 3.13 0.46
N ASP A 407 11.33 2.37 -0.55
CA ASP A 407 11.42 0.92 -0.57
C ASP A 407 12.88 0.46 -0.68
N ASP A 408 13.15 -0.85 -0.69
CA ASP A 408 14.51 -1.41 -0.78
C ASP A 408 15.29 -0.87 -1.99
N THR A 409 14.59 -0.64 -3.10
CA THR A 409 15.14 -0.11 -4.35
C THR A 409 15.65 1.32 -4.15
N ILE A 410 14.83 2.19 -3.58
CA ILE A 410 15.19 3.60 -3.33
C ILE A 410 16.25 3.69 -2.23
N MET A 411 16.20 2.84 -1.21
CA MET A 411 17.17 2.85 -0.12
C MET A 411 18.61 2.69 -0.59
N GLN A 412 18.84 1.81 -1.56
CA GLN A 412 20.18 1.58 -2.14
C GLN A 412 20.75 2.82 -2.83
N ASN A 413 19.90 3.78 -3.22
CA ASN A 413 20.27 4.94 -4.03
C ASN A 413 19.74 6.26 -3.44
N LEU A 414 19.52 6.29 -2.12
CA LEU A 414 18.84 7.39 -1.45
C LEU A 414 19.56 8.73 -1.67
N ASP A 415 20.88 8.73 -1.73
CA ASP A 415 21.71 9.93 -1.95
C ASP A 415 21.32 10.73 -3.20
N ALA A 416 20.97 10.03 -4.28
CA ALA A 416 20.55 10.67 -5.53
C ALA A 416 19.22 11.43 -5.38
N TYR A 417 18.32 10.95 -4.51
CA TYR A 417 17.06 11.61 -4.21
C TYR A 417 17.24 12.81 -3.28
N LEU A 418 18.10 12.67 -2.28
CA LEU A 418 18.32 13.68 -1.25
C LEU A 418 18.89 14.98 -1.84
N SER A 419 19.57 14.94 -2.98
CA SER A 419 20.20 16.13 -3.58
C SER A 419 19.23 17.26 -3.94
N ASN A 420 17.94 16.96 -4.09
CA ASN A 420 16.92 17.95 -4.44
C ASN A 420 16.26 18.60 -3.21
N TYR A 421 16.60 18.14 -2.00
CA TYR A 421 15.97 18.58 -0.77
C TYR A 421 16.93 19.34 0.12
N THR A 422 16.41 20.33 0.84
CA THR A 422 17.13 21.05 1.90
C THR A 422 16.66 20.63 3.29
N TYR A 423 15.42 20.16 3.38
CA TYR A 423 14.79 19.65 4.58
C TYR A 423 14.20 18.28 4.29
N ILE A 424 14.43 17.32 5.18
CA ILE A 424 13.84 15.99 5.10
C ILE A 424 13.13 15.70 6.42
N LEU A 425 11.90 15.22 6.35
CA LEU A 425 11.20 14.57 7.46
C LEU A 425 11.23 13.07 7.24
N LEU A 426 11.74 12.32 8.22
CA LEU A 426 11.53 10.88 8.31
C LEU A 426 10.25 10.64 9.12
N THR A 427 9.35 9.84 8.57
CA THR A 427 8.11 9.43 9.25
C THR A 427 8.37 8.50 10.43
N SER A 428 9.52 7.84 10.44
CA SER A 428 9.98 6.92 11.48
C SER A 428 11.49 7.00 11.65
N ASP A 429 11.99 6.56 12.81
CA ASP A 429 13.43 6.38 13.03
C ASP A 429 13.85 5.01 12.47
N PRO A 430 14.65 4.95 11.39
CA PRO A 430 14.99 3.69 10.73
C PRO A 430 15.73 2.76 11.69
N PRO A 431 15.46 1.44 11.67
CA PRO A 431 16.10 0.49 12.58
C PRO A 431 17.59 0.28 12.29
N THR A 432 18.01 0.54 11.05
CA THR A 432 19.37 0.32 10.56
C THR A 432 20.03 1.63 10.16
N THR A 433 21.36 1.58 10.02
CA THR A 433 22.15 2.75 9.65
C THR A 433 21.85 3.20 8.23
N VAL A 434 21.41 4.44 8.07
CA VAL A 434 21.19 5.08 6.77
C VAL A 434 22.30 6.09 6.51
N ASN A 435 23.48 5.59 6.12
CA ASN A 435 24.69 6.41 5.91
C ASN A 435 24.44 7.57 4.94
N GLY A 436 23.61 7.37 3.92
CA GLY A 436 23.27 8.41 2.96
C GLY A 436 22.61 9.64 3.60
N LEU A 437 21.66 9.43 4.52
CA LEU A 437 21.03 10.51 5.28
C LEU A 437 22.02 11.23 6.19
N LEU A 438 22.92 10.50 6.85
CA LEU A 438 23.96 11.13 7.68
C LEU A 438 24.94 11.97 6.87
N ASN A 439 25.37 11.47 5.73
CA ASN A 439 26.22 12.20 4.81
C ASN A 439 25.52 13.47 4.32
N TRP A 440 24.25 13.37 3.94
CA TRP A 440 23.43 14.51 3.54
C TRP A 440 23.24 15.54 4.66
N VAL A 441 22.95 15.13 5.90
CA VAL A 441 22.91 16.07 7.04
C VAL A 441 24.27 16.76 7.22
N SER A 442 25.35 15.99 7.10
CA SER A 442 26.71 16.51 7.28
C SER A 442 27.12 17.58 6.26
N THR A 443 26.43 17.71 5.12
CA THR A 443 26.67 18.75 4.11
C THR A 443 25.92 20.06 4.37
N GLY A 444 25.24 20.20 5.51
CA GLY A 444 24.58 21.44 5.90
C GLY A 444 23.06 21.41 5.84
N HIS A 445 22.48 20.24 5.58
CA HIS A 445 21.03 20.07 5.50
C HIS A 445 20.40 19.78 6.86
N THR A 446 19.07 19.84 6.91
CA THR A 446 18.30 19.61 8.14
C THR A 446 17.44 18.36 8.03
N LEU A 447 17.63 17.43 8.96
CA LEU A 447 16.81 16.24 9.10
C LEU A 447 15.85 16.40 10.28
N VAL A 448 14.59 16.12 10.07
CA VAL A 448 13.58 15.98 11.11
C VAL A 448 13.28 14.49 11.22
N VAL A 449 13.45 13.91 12.40
CA VAL A 449 13.13 12.50 12.65
C VAL A 449 11.91 12.48 13.56
N LEU A 450 10.77 12.05 13.03
CA LEU A 450 9.56 11.85 13.82
C LEU A 450 9.50 10.39 14.25
N ASN A 451 9.75 10.13 15.54
CA ASN A 451 9.77 8.77 16.06
C ASN A 451 8.35 8.32 16.42
N THR A 452 7.57 7.83 15.46
CA THR A 452 6.26 7.22 15.74
C THR A 452 6.30 5.70 15.94
N HIS A 453 7.33 5.04 15.43
CA HIS A 453 7.42 3.56 15.35
C HIS A 453 8.41 2.93 16.35
N GLY A 454 9.06 3.74 17.18
CA GLY A 454 10.02 3.29 18.19
C GLY A 454 11.46 3.70 17.87
N ASN A 455 12.31 3.65 18.90
CA ASN A 455 13.69 4.10 18.80
C ASN A 455 14.48 3.27 17.78
N GLY A 456 15.14 3.97 16.85
CA GLY A 456 15.97 3.37 15.82
C GLY A 456 17.41 3.90 15.85
N PHE A 457 17.97 4.03 14.66
CA PHE A 457 19.35 4.43 14.43
C PHE A 457 19.65 5.82 14.98
N PHE A 458 18.81 6.82 14.69
CA PHE A 458 19.06 8.19 15.14
C PHE A 458 18.85 8.34 16.65
N ALA A 459 17.89 7.64 17.25
CA ALA A 459 17.76 7.60 18.71
C ALA A 459 19.05 7.11 19.36
N ASN A 460 19.59 5.98 18.88
CA ASN A 460 20.82 5.40 19.40
C ASN A 460 22.01 6.32 19.20
N LEU A 461 22.15 6.89 17.99
CA LEU A 461 23.22 7.84 17.66
C LEU A 461 23.20 9.07 18.58
N LEU A 462 22.00 9.56 18.91
CA LEU A 462 21.80 10.79 19.69
C LEU A 462 21.62 10.54 21.20
N GLY A 463 21.64 9.27 21.66
CA GLY A 463 21.41 8.91 23.06
C GLY A 463 19.99 9.19 23.55
N ILE A 464 18.99 9.16 22.65
CA ILE A 464 17.58 9.39 22.97
C ILE A 464 16.97 8.13 23.60
N ASN A 465 16.22 8.32 24.67
CA ASN A 465 15.48 7.27 25.37
C ASN A 465 14.07 7.77 25.76
N SER A 466 13.28 6.94 26.44
CA SER A 466 11.90 7.27 26.83
C SER A 466 11.77 8.47 27.78
N SER A 467 12.85 8.87 28.47
CA SER A 467 12.88 10.05 29.34
C SER A 467 13.37 11.33 28.65
N SER A 468 13.83 11.24 27.40
CA SER A 468 14.28 12.39 26.62
C SER A 468 13.13 13.35 26.31
N PRO A 469 13.41 14.66 26.15
CA PRO A 469 12.37 15.65 25.85
C PRO A 469 11.73 15.36 24.49
N LEU A 470 10.48 15.80 24.34
CA LEU A 470 9.70 15.63 23.10
C LEU A 470 10.42 16.14 21.85
N LEU A 471 11.19 17.22 21.96
CA LEU A 471 12.02 17.76 20.88
C LEU A 471 13.47 17.87 21.35
N SER A 472 14.37 17.21 20.62
CA SER A 472 15.81 17.27 20.82
C SER A 472 16.48 17.81 19.56
N ILE A 473 17.50 18.66 19.72
CA ILE A 473 18.21 19.30 18.60
C ILE A 473 19.68 18.94 18.72
N ASN A 474 20.24 18.35 17.67
CA ASN A 474 21.65 18.00 17.61
C ASN A 474 22.28 18.51 16.32
N ASN A 475 23.42 19.18 16.44
CA ASN A 475 24.19 19.62 15.27
C ASN A 475 25.12 18.49 14.83
N ILE A 476 25.13 18.18 13.53
CA ILE A 476 26.03 17.20 12.93
C ILE A 476 26.81 17.93 11.84
N ASN A 477 28.10 18.17 12.10
CA ASN A 477 28.96 18.99 11.23
C ASN A 477 28.32 20.36 10.94
N SER A 478 28.05 20.69 9.68
CA SER A 478 27.39 21.94 9.27
C SER A 478 25.86 21.86 9.27
N GLY A 479 25.27 20.68 9.43
CA GLY A 479 23.83 20.47 9.45
C GLY A 479 23.27 20.19 10.84
N LYS A 480 21.99 19.79 10.89
CA LYS A 480 21.29 19.54 12.15
C LYS A 480 20.23 18.44 12.03
N VAL A 481 20.01 17.74 13.14
CA VAL A 481 18.93 16.77 13.34
C VAL A 481 17.98 17.30 14.41
N LEU A 482 16.71 17.45 14.02
CA LEU A 482 15.58 17.72 14.91
C LEU A 482 14.89 16.38 15.20
N TYR A 483 15.08 15.84 16.39
CA TYR A 483 14.49 14.56 16.79
C TYR A 483 13.23 14.82 17.61
N ILE A 484 12.08 14.34 17.11
CA ILE A 484 10.79 14.43 17.78
C ILE A 484 10.47 13.07 18.39
N ASN A 485 10.62 12.94 19.70
CA ASN A 485 10.45 11.71 20.45
C ASN A 485 8.96 11.45 20.73
N SER A 486 8.16 11.21 19.68
CA SER A 486 6.71 11.05 19.80
C SER A 486 6.28 9.68 20.30
N PHE A 487 7.11 8.64 20.17
CA PHE A 487 6.73 7.25 20.46
C PHE A 487 6.15 7.05 21.87
N PRO A 488 6.76 7.55 22.96
CA PRO A 488 6.17 7.42 24.31
C PRO A 488 4.80 8.09 24.44
N THR A 489 4.57 9.17 23.70
CA THR A 489 3.31 9.91 23.71
C THR A 489 2.25 9.21 22.85
N VAL A 490 2.65 8.63 21.71
CA VAL A 490 1.77 7.85 20.82
C VAL A 490 1.30 6.57 21.52
N ASP A 491 2.21 5.84 22.19
CA ASP A 491 1.92 4.57 22.88
C ASP A 491 0.84 4.70 23.98
N VAL A 492 0.77 5.86 24.63
CA VAL A 492 -0.27 6.17 25.65
C VAL A 492 -1.51 6.88 25.06
N GLY A 493 -1.66 6.93 23.74
CA GLY A 493 -2.82 7.51 23.06
C GLY A 493 -2.88 9.04 23.07
N LYS A 494 -1.74 9.72 23.25
CA LYS A 494 -1.65 11.20 23.33
C LYS A 494 -0.99 11.83 22.11
N GLY A 495 -0.92 11.13 20.97
CA GLY A 495 -0.25 11.62 19.75
C GLY A 495 -0.70 13.01 19.28
N SER A 496 -1.92 13.46 19.62
CA SER A 496 -2.40 14.82 19.29
C SER A 496 -1.62 15.95 19.98
N GLU A 497 -0.81 15.67 21.01
CA GLU A 497 0.06 16.66 21.66
C GLU A 497 1.09 17.26 20.69
N ILE A 498 1.59 16.47 19.73
CA ILE A 498 2.56 16.99 18.74
C ILE A 498 1.91 17.78 17.60
N LEU A 499 0.58 17.78 17.51
CA LEU A 499 -0.20 18.54 16.53
C LEU A 499 -0.73 19.86 17.12
N GLN A 500 -0.41 20.17 18.38
CA GLN A 500 -0.80 21.43 19.01
C GLN A 500 -0.08 22.62 18.38
N SER A 501 -0.78 23.75 18.28
CA SER A 501 -0.25 24.98 17.66
C SER A 501 1.09 25.40 18.23
N ASP A 502 1.24 25.38 19.55
CA ASP A 502 2.46 25.86 20.23
C ASP A 502 3.68 24.99 19.90
N PHE A 503 3.49 23.69 19.72
CA PHE A 503 4.57 22.78 19.32
C PHE A 503 4.91 22.95 17.83
N LEU A 504 3.90 23.04 16.97
CA LEU A 504 4.09 23.25 15.53
C LEU A 504 4.81 24.57 15.24
N GLU A 505 4.43 25.67 15.90
CA GLU A 505 5.11 26.96 15.76
C GLU A 505 6.57 26.89 16.21
N LYS A 506 6.86 26.19 17.32
CA LYS A 506 8.24 25.95 17.75
C LYS A 506 9.06 25.17 16.70
N VAL A 507 8.46 24.20 16.02
CA VAL A 507 9.15 23.46 14.95
C VAL A 507 9.33 24.33 13.70
N LYS A 508 8.31 25.12 13.31
CA LYS A 508 8.40 26.09 12.20
C LYS A 508 9.48 27.14 12.44
N GLU A 509 9.66 27.63 13.67
CA GLU A 509 10.76 28.56 13.98
C GLU A 509 12.16 27.95 13.73
N LEU A 510 12.28 26.62 13.85
CA LEU A 510 13.52 25.90 13.59
C LEU A 510 13.70 25.53 12.10
N LEU A 511 12.65 25.65 11.30
CA LEU A 511 12.62 25.29 9.89
C LEU A 511 12.12 26.51 9.10
N PRO A 512 13.01 27.34 8.52
CA PRO A 512 12.63 28.61 7.89
C PRO A 512 11.92 28.37 6.54
N PHE A 513 10.70 27.85 6.62
CA PHE A 513 9.84 27.56 5.51
C PHE A 513 9.18 28.84 5.00
N GLU A 514 8.94 28.90 3.70
CA GLU A 514 7.99 29.86 3.15
C GLU A 514 6.57 29.39 3.52
N GLU A 515 5.86 30.19 4.32
CA GLU A 515 4.48 29.90 4.68
C GLU A 515 3.62 29.84 3.40
N TYR A 516 2.96 28.71 3.19
CA TYR A 516 2.10 28.49 2.04
C TYR A 516 0.65 28.38 2.50
N VAL A 517 -0.13 29.42 2.20
CA VAL A 517 -1.58 29.40 2.38
C VAL A 517 -2.23 29.11 1.03
N GLN A 518 -2.75 27.89 0.89
CA GLN A 518 -3.49 27.50 -0.31
C GLN A 518 -4.81 28.28 -0.39
N ARG A 519 -4.97 29.13 -1.42
CA ARG A 519 -6.26 29.78 -1.70
C ARG A 519 -7.08 28.90 -2.63
N VAL A 520 -8.07 28.22 -2.08
CA VAL A 520 -9.02 27.43 -2.85
C VAL A 520 -10.12 28.36 -3.38
N ASN A 521 -9.98 28.79 -4.64
CA ASN A 521 -10.97 29.67 -5.29
C ASN A 521 -12.11 28.90 -5.97
N VAL A 522 -11.94 27.60 -6.20
CA VAL A 522 -12.93 26.70 -6.83
C VAL A 522 -12.81 25.33 -6.16
N LEU A 523 -13.92 24.62 -6.02
CA LEU A 523 -13.91 23.24 -5.54
C LEU A 523 -12.95 22.40 -6.40
N PRO A 524 -12.01 21.67 -5.78
CA PRO A 524 -11.02 20.90 -6.49
C PRO A 524 -11.68 19.73 -7.22
N VAL A 525 -11.05 19.37 -8.31
CA VAL A 525 -11.52 18.34 -9.23
C VAL A 525 -10.38 17.33 -9.41
N TYR A 526 -10.61 16.09 -9.02
CA TYR A 526 -9.55 15.07 -8.92
C TYR A 526 -9.59 14.03 -10.03
N ASN A 527 -9.00 14.31 -11.19
CA ASN A 527 -8.89 13.31 -12.25
C ASN A 527 -8.22 12.04 -11.70
N SER A 528 -8.91 10.90 -11.78
CA SER A 528 -8.43 9.65 -11.18
C SER A 528 -8.97 8.43 -11.91
N THR A 529 -8.36 7.28 -11.64
CA THR A 529 -8.89 5.96 -11.98
C THR A 529 -8.83 5.07 -10.76
N PHE A 530 -9.70 4.07 -10.73
CA PHE A 530 -9.67 3.00 -9.75
C PHE A 530 -9.39 1.68 -10.48
N ASP A 531 -8.72 0.77 -9.78
CA ASP A 531 -8.35 -0.57 -10.25
C ASP A 531 -7.46 -0.50 -11.50
N ASN A 532 -7.65 -1.40 -12.47
CA ASN A 532 -6.71 -1.58 -13.58
C ASN A 532 -7.04 -0.73 -14.82
N ILE A 533 -6.02 -0.54 -15.66
CA ILE A 533 -6.15 0.00 -17.02
C ILE A 533 -5.60 -1.06 -17.99
N GLU A 534 -6.41 -1.50 -18.94
CA GLU A 534 -6.00 -2.39 -20.03
C GLU A 534 -5.71 -1.56 -21.29
N ILE A 535 -4.58 -1.82 -21.95
CA ILE A 535 -4.15 -1.14 -23.17
C ILE A 535 -3.95 -2.18 -24.26
N LYS A 536 -4.62 -1.99 -25.39
CA LYS A 536 -4.40 -2.74 -26.64
C LYS A 536 -3.83 -1.79 -27.69
N GLY A 537 -2.51 -1.74 -27.81
CA GLY A 537 -1.81 -0.87 -28.76
C GLY A 537 -0.39 -0.50 -28.30
N ASP A 538 0.01 0.76 -28.49
CA ASP A 538 1.34 1.23 -28.10
C ASP A 538 1.29 1.93 -26.74
N LEU A 539 2.37 1.77 -25.98
CA LEU A 539 2.57 2.41 -24.69
C LEU A 539 3.92 3.13 -24.66
N LYS A 540 3.90 4.38 -24.23
CA LYS A 540 5.08 5.16 -23.89
C LYS A 540 4.99 5.60 -22.43
N VAL A 541 6.06 5.37 -21.68
CA VAL A 541 6.19 5.70 -20.26
C VAL A 541 7.40 6.60 -20.07
N ASP A 542 7.19 7.78 -19.49
CA ASP A 542 8.24 8.70 -19.06
C ASP A 542 8.30 8.67 -17.53
N THR A 543 9.44 8.32 -16.94
CA THR A 543 9.60 8.09 -15.49
C THR A 543 11.02 8.39 -15.03
N ASP A 544 11.22 8.59 -13.72
CA ASP A 544 12.56 8.72 -13.13
C ASP A 544 13.09 7.41 -12.52
N ILE A 545 12.21 6.41 -12.35
CA ILE A 545 12.57 5.05 -11.97
C ILE A 545 11.82 4.06 -12.85
N LEU A 546 12.54 3.09 -13.38
CA LEU A 546 11.99 1.94 -14.08
C LEU A 546 12.64 0.66 -13.56
N MET A 547 11.83 -0.32 -13.18
CA MET A 547 12.29 -1.67 -12.90
C MET A 547 11.68 -2.62 -13.93
N LEU A 548 12.53 -3.44 -14.54
CA LEU A 548 12.16 -4.54 -15.40
C LEU A 548 12.43 -5.82 -14.61
N GLN A 549 11.43 -6.67 -14.39
CA GLN A 549 11.57 -7.93 -13.66
C GLN A 549 11.01 -9.09 -14.47
N GLY A 550 11.74 -10.21 -14.55
CA GLY A 550 11.36 -11.42 -15.27
C GLY A 550 12.44 -11.86 -16.26
N ALA A 551 12.12 -12.73 -17.21
CA ALA A 551 13.10 -13.29 -18.16
C ALA A 551 13.40 -12.28 -19.29
N ILE A 552 14.35 -11.37 -19.08
CA ILE A 552 14.66 -10.25 -19.98
C ILE A 552 15.85 -10.61 -20.87
N ASN A 553 15.64 -10.67 -22.18
CA ASN A 553 16.71 -10.77 -23.16
C ASN A 553 17.04 -9.39 -23.70
N LEU A 554 18.33 -9.05 -23.77
CA LEU A 554 18.83 -7.75 -24.21
C LEU A 554 19.60 -7.87 -25.54
N PRO A 555 18.91 -7.95 -26.68
CA PRO A 555 19.58 -8.03 -27.97
C PRO A 555 20.38 -6.75 -28.24
N ASN A 556 21.69 -6.90 -28.46
CA ASN A 556 22.61 -5.78 -28.71
C ASN A 556 22.67 -4.76 -27.55
N SER A 557 22.61 -5.28 -26.31
CA SER A 557 22.80 -4.47 -25.11
C SER A 557 24.11 -3.68 -25.15
N PRO A 558 24.12 -2.40 -24.71
CA PRO A 558 25.36 -1.67 -24.44
C PRO A 558 26.10 -2.24 -23.21
N PHE A 559 25.46 -3.15 -22.47
CA PHE A 559 26.01 -3.82 -21.31
C PHE A 559 26.52 -5.23 -21.68
N PRO A 560 27.55 -5.76 -21.00
CA PRO A 560 28.04 -7.12 -21.17
C PRO A 560 27.10 -8.20 -20.59
N ILE A 561 25.78 -8.00 -20.73
CA ILE A 561 24.72 -8.93 -20.31
C ILE A 561 23.76 -9.15 -21.47
N THR A 562 23.46 -10.41 -21.76
CA THR A 562 22.53 -10.82 -22.82
C THR A 562 21.16 -11.21 -22.26
N GLU A 563 21.13 -11.66 -21.01
CA GLU A 563 19.94 -12.06 -20.28
C GLU A 563 20.02 -11.48 -18.87
N SER A 564 18.87 -11.13 -18.32
CA SER A 564 18.75 -10.60 -16.97
C SER A 564 17.41 -11.01 -16.36
N THR A 565 17.40 -11.25 -15.06
CA THR A 565 16.18 -11.49 -14.27
C THR A 565 15.60 -10.19 -13.72
N GLU A 566 16.44 -9.17 -13.57
CA GLU A 566 16.04 -7.86 -13.06
C GLU A 566 16.97 -6.75 -13.56
N ILE A 567 16.38 -5.67 -14.04
CA ILE A 567 17.09 -4.43 -14.40
C ILE A 567 16.40 -3.26 -13.72
N LYS A 568 17.12 -2.55 -12.86
CA LYS A 568 16.66 -1.32 -12.19
C LYS A 568 17.36 -0.12 -12.81
N ILE A 569 16.61 0.92 -13.12
CA ILE A 569 17.09 2.09 -13.85
C ILE A 569 16.63 3.33 -13.11
N TYR A 570 17.56 4.26 -12.89
CA TYR A 570 17.32 5.54 -12.24
C TYR A 570 17.86 6.67 -13.10
N GLY A 571 17.13 7.76 -13.13
CA GLY A 571 17.35 8.90 -14.01
C GLY A 571 16.17 9.08 -14.94
N LYS A 572 16.23 10.07 -15.84
CA LYS A 572 15.11 10.36 -16.73
C LYS A 572 15.00 9.28 -17.82
N ILE A 573 13.95 8.48 -17.76
CA ILE A 573 13.75 7.27 -18.55
C ILE A 573 12.55 7.43 -19.47
N ASN A 574 12.71 6.96 -20.70
CA ASN A 574 11.64 6.75 -21.66
C ASN A 574 11.56 5.26 -22.03
N LEU A 575 10.45 4.61 -21.68
CA LEU A 575 10.13 3.25 -22.11
C LEU A 575 9.08 3.30 -23.22
N THR A 576 9.30 2.54 -24.29
CA THR A 576 8.33 2.35 -25.38
C THR A 576 8.07 0.87 -25.61
N ILE A 577 6.79 0.48 -25.66
CA ILE A 577 6.31 -0.85 -26.03
C ILE A 577 5.30 -0.67 -27.15
N LYS A 578 5.39 -1.46 -28.22
CA LYS A 578 4.52 -1.32 -29.39
C LYS A 578 3.64 -2.54 -29.57
N ASN A 579 2.41 -2.31 -30.03
CA ASN A 579 1.45 -3.33 -30.44
C ASN A 579 1.31 -4.49 -29.43
N ALA A 580 1.05 -4.16 -28.16
CA ALA A 580 0.90 -5.14 -27.09
C ALA A 580 -0.47 -5.02 -26.42
N THR A 581 -0.90 -6.09 -25.76
CA THR A 581 -1.98 -6.04 -24.76
C THR A 581 -1.35 -6.00 -23.39
N LEU A 582 -1.51 -4.88 -22.69
CA LEU A 582 -0.86 -4.58 -21.43
C LEU A 582 -1.91 -4.28 -20.36
N LEU A 583 -1.72 -4.80 -19.17
CA LEU A 583 -2.45 -4.41 -17.98
C LEU A 583 -1.58 -3.49 -17.13
N ILE A 584 -2.19 -2.39 -16.68
CA ILE A 584 -1.60 -1.42 -15.78
C ILE A 584 -2.37 -1.47 -14.46
N SER A 585 -1.65 -1.64 -13.35
CA SER A 585 -2.21 -1.71 -12.00
C SER A 585 -1.49 -0.72 -11.06
N PRO A 586 -2.20 -0.01 -10.18
CA PRO A 586 -1.57 0.77 -9.13
C PRO A 586 -0.89 -0.14 -8.10
N SER A 587 0.34 0.21 -7.72
CA SER A 587 1.15 -0.49 -6.74
C SER A 587 1.99 0.53 -5.96
N GLU A 588 1.39 1.19 -4.97
CA GLU A 588 2.02 2.06 -3.96
C GLU A 588 3.29 2.79 -4.41
N SER A 589 3.12 4.03 -4.88
CA SER A 589 4.13 4.86 -5.57
C SER A 589 4.59 4.37 -6.96
N TYR A 590 4.27 3.13 -7.35
CA TYR A 590 4.57 2.57 -8.67
C TYR A 590 3.31 2.22 -9.43
N ILE A 591 3.41 2.32 -10.75
CA ILE A 591 2.52 1.63 -11.66
C ILE A 591 3.18 0.31 -12.06
N LEU A 592 2.49 -0.79 -11.85
CA LEU A 592 2.84 -2.12 -12.36
C LEU A 592 2.26 -2.28 -13.77
N ILE A 593 3.07 -2.67 -14.75
CA ILE A 593 2.65 -2.96 -16.12
C ILE A 593 3.02 -4.41 -16.45
N LYS A 594 2.01 -5.23 -16.74
CA LYS A 594 2.15 -6.65 -17.10
C LYS A 594 1.58 -6.91 -18.50
N PRO A 595 2.30 -7.56 -19.41
CA PRO A 595 1.74 -8.03 -20.68
C PRO A 595 0.73 -9.16 -20.47
N GLU A 596 -0.35 -9.18 -21.24
CA GLU A 596 -1.30 -10.30 -21.27
C GLU A 596 -0.89 -11.39 -22.29
N SER A 597 0.03 -11.07 -23.19
CA SER A 597 0.56 -12.00 -24.18
C SER A 597 2.06 -11.82 -24.38
N TYR A 598 2.72 -12.91 -24.74
CA TYR A 598 4.16 -12.98 -24.95
C TYR A 598 4.48 -13.63 -26.31
N PRO A 599 5.67 -13.37 -26.88
CA PRO A 599 6.72 -12.47 -26.39
C PRO A 599 6.35 -11.00 -26.61
N ILE A 600 6.95 -10.10 -25.82
CA ILE A 600 6.90 -8.66 -26.07
C ILE A 600 8.28 -8.08 -26.34
N GLU A 601 8.31 -7.01 -27.12
CA GLU A 601 9.52 -6.22 -27.38
C GLU A 601 9.32 -4.78 -26.88
N GLY A 602 10.36 -4.23 -26.27
CA GLY A 602 10.38 -2.85 -25.81
C GLY A 602 11.74 -2.19 -26.01
N GLU A 603 11.74 -0.87 -25.91
CA GLU A 603 12.94 -0.03 -25.97
C GLU A 603 12.98 0.89 -24.75
N VAL A 604 14.13 0.95 -24.11
CA VAL A 604 14.40 1.87 -23.00
C VAL A 604 15.46 2.86 -23.45
N LEU A 605 15.15 4.15 -23.32
CA LEU A 605 16.08 5.26 -23.49
C LEU A 605 16.25 5.97 -22.15
N VAL A 606 17.47 6.06 -21.67
CA VAL A 606 17.85 6.77 -20.44
C VAL A 606 18.63 8.02 -20.81
N ASP A 607 18.19 9.18 -20.33
CA ASP A 607 18.91 10.44 -20.52
C ASP A 607 20.24 10.41 -19.73
N GLY A 608 21.30 10.97 -20.30
CA GLY A 608 22.67 10.84 -19.78
C GLY A 608 22.98 11.68 -18.53
N SER A 609 22.03 12.46 -18.04
CA SER A 609 22.26 13.32 -16.87
C SER A 609 22.17 12.50 -15.57
N LYS A 610 23.23 11.75 -15.26
CA LYS A 610 23.40 10.92 -14.05
C LYS A 610 22.48 9.69 -14.00
N ALA A 611 22.52 8.88 -15.06
CA ALA A 611 21.81 7.61 -15.10
C ALA A 611 22.54 6.53 -14.27
N PHE A 612 21.77 5.75 -13.52
CA PHE A 612 22.23 4.60 -12.75
C PHE A 612 21.44 3.37 -13.19
N ILE A 613 22.12 2.30 -13.59
CA ILE A 613 21.49 1.06 -14.06
C ILE A 613 22.10 -0.09 -13.27
N VAL A 614 21.24 -0.88 -12.62
CA VAL A 614 21.62 -2.10 -11.91
C VAL A 614 21.01 -3.28 -12.64
N ALA A 615 21.83 -4.27 -12.99
CA ALA A 615 21.36 -5.54 -13.51
C ALA A 615 21.78 -6.68 -12.58
N ASP A 616 20.84 -7.60 -12.33
CA ASP A 616 21.01 -8.85 -11.58
C ASP A 616 21.82 -8.70 -10.28
N THR A 617 21.26 -8.05 -9.26
CA THR A 617 21.78 -7.85 -7.88
C THR A 617 23.21 -7.35 -7.68
N ASN A 618 24.08 -7.31 -8.71
CA ASN A 618 25.53 -7.24 -8.54
C ASN A 618 26.24 -6.38 -9.59
N VAL A 619 25.59 -6.01 -10.70
CA VAL A 619 26.27 -5.22 -11.75
C VAL A 619 25.69 -3.81 -11.84
N ILE A 620 26.52 -2.84 -11.46
CA ILE A 620 26.17 -1.42 -11.46
C ILE A 620 26.84 -0.72 -12.66
N TYR A 621 26.04 0.00 -13.44
CA TYR A 621 26.47 0.82 -14.56
C TYR A 621 26.08 2.28 -14.32
N ASN A 622 27.09 3.14 -14.25
CA ASN A 622 26.92 4.58 -14.21
C ASN A 622 27.13 5.14 -15.61
N SER A 623 26.19 5.92 -16.11
CA SER A 623 26.35 6.60 -17.39
C SER A 623 26.12 8.10 -17.28
N SER A 624 27.09 8.86 -17.80
CA SER A 624 26.95 10.30 -18.05
C SER A 624 26.53 10.61 -19.49
N MET A 625 26.30 9.58 -20.32
CA MET A 625 25.82 9.70 -21.70
C MET A 625 24.46 9.01 -21.84
N PRO A 626 23.60 9.46 -22.78
CA PRO A 626 22.35 8.77 -23.03
C PRO A 626 22.58 7.31 -23.41
N VAL A 627 21.80 6.41 -22.82
CA VAL A 627 21.88 4.97 -23.09
C VAL A 627 20.55 4.52 -23.67
N SER A 628 20.58 3.76 -24.77
CA SER A 628 19.40 3.09 -25.31
C SER A 628 19.67 1.60 -25.45
N PHE A 629 18.68 0.79 -25.10
CA PHE A 629 18.72 -0.65 -25.33
C PHE A 629 17.31 -1.18 -25.61
N LYS A 630 17.26 -2.27 -26.37
CA LYS A 630 16.02 -3.01 -26.64
C LYS A 630 16.00 -4.26 -25.78
N PHE A 631 14.79 -4.71 -25.46
CA PHE A 631 14.58 -5.98 -24.77
C PHE A 631 13.48 -6.81 -25.44
N ASN A 632 13.59 -8.13 -25.30
CA ASN A 632 12.55 -9.10 -25.63
C ASN A 632 12.37 -10.03 -24.43
N THR A 633 11.13 -10.40 -24.10
CA THR A 633 10.85 -11.21 -22.92
C THR A 633 9.62 -12.09 -23.09
N ARG A 634 9.63 -13.22 -22.37
CA ARG A 634 8.53 -14.20 -22.28
C ARG A 634 7.78 -14.16 -20.94
N GLY A 635 8.16 -13.27 -20.03
CA GLY A 635 7.58 -13.10 -18.71
C GLY A 635 8.14 -11.82 -18.11
N LEU A 636 7.35 -10.75 -18.03
CA LEU A 636 7.79 -9.42 -17.63
C LEU A 636 6.79 -8.71 -16.73
N SER A 637 7.31 -8.18 -15.63
CA SER A 637 6.67 -7.15 -14.81
C SER A 637 7.48 -5.87 -14.89
N LEU A 638 6.82 -4.76 -15.18
CA LEU A 638 7.43 -3.45 -15.26
C LEU A 638 6.92 -2.59 -14.11
N TYR A 639 7.80 -1.89 -13.41
CA TYR A 639 7.41 -0.95 -12.37
C TYR A 639 7.93 0.44 -12.72
N ALA A 640 7.03 1.40 -12.90
CA ALA A 640 7.36 2.77 -13.20
C ALA A 640 6.87 3.68 -12.07
N ARG A 641 7.77 4.51 -11.51
CA ARG A 641 7.42 5.40 -10.40
C ARG A 641 6.84 6.73 -10.91
N LEU A 642 5.65 7.08 -10.44
CA LEU A 642 4.98 8.34 -10.79
C LEU A 642 5.13 8.73 -12.28
N PRO A 643 4.85 7.82 -13.23
CA PRO A 643 5.14 8.07 -14.63
C PRO A 643 4.17 9.08 -15.27
N SER A 644 4.61 9.66 -16.39
CA SER A 644 3.75 10.16 -17.45
C SER A 644 3.53 9.04 -18.47
N ILE A 645 2.27 8.75 -18.77
CA ILE A 645 1.85 7.67 -19.66
C ILE A 645 1.22 8.28 -20.91
N ASN A 646 1.62 7.78 -22.08
CA ASN A 646 1.00 8.08 -23.36
C ASN A 646 0.73 6.77 -24.10
N ALA A 647 -0.54 6.44 -24.29
CA ALA A 647 -1.01 5.19 -24.87
C ALA A 647 -1.86 5.43 -26.11
N THR A 648 -1.66 4.61 -27.15
CA THR A 648 -2.46 4.62 -28.38
C THR A 648 -3.16 3.27 -28.57
N GLY A 649 -4.32 3.27 -29.22
CA GLY A 649 -5.09 2.05 -29.53
C GLY A 649 -6.41 2.01 -28.79
N THR A 650 -6.73 0.88 -28.14
CA THR A 650 -7.93 0.76 -27.28
C THR A 650 -7.48 0.72 -25.82
N ILE A 651 -7.89 1.72 -25.04
CA ILE A 651 -7.55 1.85 -23.62
C ILE A 651 -8.83 1.67 -22.82
N ILE A 652 -8.86 0.72 -21.92
CA ILE A 652 -10.02 0.37 -21.10
C ILE A 652 -9.65 0.61 -19.64
N PHE A 653 -10.35 1.54 -19.00
CA PHE A 653 -10.25 1.78 -17.56
C PHE A 653 -11.36 1.00 -16.88
N ASP A 654 -11.04 0.22 -15.85
CA ASP A 654 -12.06 -0.46 -15.03
C ASP A 654 -13.01 0.55 -14.40
N GLN A 655 -12.46 1.70 -13.97
CA GLN A 655 -13.25 2.85 -13.60
C GLN A 655 -12.48 4.16 -13.78
N LEU A 656 -12.95 5.02 -14.68
CA LEU A 656 -12.33 6.32 -14.95
C LEU A 656 -13.19 7.46 -14.40
N ASP A 657 -12.60 8.34 -13.58
CA ASP A 657 -13.24 9.53 -13.02
C ASP A 657 -12.48 10.80 -13.45
N VAL A 658 -12.82 11.30 -14.65
CA VAL A 658 -12.17 12.45 -15.28
C VAL A 658 -13.19 13.41 -15.87
N HIS A 659 -12.78 14.65 -16.10
CA HIS A 659 -13.68 15.72 -16.55
C HIS A 659 -13.71 15.79 -18.07
N SER A 660 -14.90 15.74 -18.67
CA SER A 660 -15.03 15.89 -20.13
C SER A 660 -14.89 17.34 -20.61
N ALA A 661 -15.05 18.35 -19.73
CA ALA A 661 -14.87 19.77 -20.07
C ALA A 661 -14.54 20.64 -18.84
N LEU A 662 -13.63 21.61 -19.04
CA LEU A 662 -13.03 22.49 -18.01
C LEU A 662 -14.00 23.40 -17.22
N TYR A 663 -15.29 23.51 -17.59
CA TYR A 663 -16.16 24.59 -17.08
C TYR A 663 -17.60 24.19 -16.74
N VAL A 664 -17.92 22.90 -16.66
CA VAL A 664 -19.22 22.47 -16.11
C VAL A 664 -18.95 21.52 -14.95
N PRO A 665 -18.99 21.99 -13.69
CA PRO A 665 -18.65 21.21 -12.49
C PRO A 665 -19.51 19.94 -12.27
N LEU A 666 -20.49 19.67 -13.13
CA LEU A 666 -21.49 18.61 -12.96
C LEU A 666 -21.82 17.85 -14.26
N ALA A 667 -21.14 18.14 -15.39
CA ALA A 667 -21.42 17.48 -16.66
C ALA A 667 -20.18 16.75 -17.17
N GLY A 668 -20.27 15.43 -17.27
CA GLY A 668 -19.20 14.57 -17.81
C GLY A 668 -18.62 13.58 -16.82
N ILE A 669 -19.42 13.10 -15.86
CA ILE A 669 -18.95 12.17 -14.84
C ILE A 669 -19.04 10.75 -15.38
N VAL A 670 -17.90 10.07 -15.49
CA VAL A 670 -17.86 8.61 -15.62
C VAL A 670 -17.47 8.06 -14.24
N GLN A 671 -18.24 7.12 -13.73
CA GLN A 671 -17.91 6.34 -12.52
C GLN A 671 -18.01 4.85 -12.84
N GLN A 672 -17.76 4.51 -14.10
CA GLN A 672 -17.93 3.18 -14.66
C GLN A 672 -16.75 2.88 -15.58
N LYS A 673 -16.72 1.63 -16.06
CA LYS A 673 -15.77 1.16 -17.05
C LYS A 673 -15.80 2.07 -18.28
N ALA A 674 -14.66 2.64 -18.64
CA ALA A 674 -14.54 3.55 -19.78
C ALA A 674 -13.62 2.94 -20.84
N GLU A 675 -14.05 2.91 -22.09
CA GLU A 675 -13.22 2.46 -23.21
C GLU A 675 -12.92 3.65 -24.12
N ILE A 676 -11.64 3.91 -24.40
CA ILE A 676 -11.18 5.00 -25.26
C ILE A 676 -10.43 4.37 -26.44
N GLN A 677 -10.97 4.56 -27.64
CA GLN A 677 -10.32 4.19 -28.90
C GLN A 677 -9.62 5.43 -29.48
N GLY A 678 -8.31 5.53 -29.29
CA GLY A 678 -7.52 6.67 -29.73
C GLY A 678 -6.21 6.83 -28.95
N ASN A 679 -5.86 8.06 -28.61
CA ASN A 679 -4.69 8.43 -27.82
C ASN A 679 -5.11 8.92 -26.44
N VAL A 680 -4.50 8.39 -25.39
CA VAL A 680 -4.68 8.81 -24.00
C VAL A 680 -3.34 9.19 -23.43
N LYS A 681 -3.25 10.39 -22.86
CA LYS A 681 -2.08 10.87 -22.13
C LYS A 681 -2.46 11.29 -20.73
N PHE A 682 -1.72 10.84 -19.72
CA PHE A 682 -1.89 11.32 -18.36
C PHE A 682 -0.57 11.35 -17.59
N ASP A 683 -0.48 12.29 -16.66
CA ASP A 683 0.63 12.41 -15.72
C ASP A 683 0.13 11.98 -14.35
N THR A 684 0.86 11.10 -13.67
CA THR A 684 0.47 10.65 -12.33
C THR A 684 0.93 11.63 -11.26
N MET A 685 0.11 11.78 -10.21
CA MET A 685 0.39 12.61 -9.04
C MET A 685 0.53 11.75 -7.78
N TYR A 686 -0.40 10.81 -7.59
CA TYR A 686 -0.35 9.81 -6.53
C TYR A 686 -0.73 8.45 -7.08
N ILE A 687 -0.09 7.42 -6.54
CA ILE A 687 -0.40 6.04 -6.83
C ILE A 687 -0.49 5.31 -5.50
N SER A 688 -1.66 4.77 -5.20
CA SER A 688 -1.93 3.90 -4.05
C SER A 688 -2.89 2.82 -4.51
N ASN A 689 -2.87 1.61 -3.96
CA ASN A 689 -3.82 0.59 -4.39
C ASN A 689 -5.19 0.86 -3.75
N PRO A 690 -6.32 1.02 -4.50
CA PRO A 690 -6.49 0.82 -5.95
C PRO A 690 -6.60 2.12 -6.77
N ILE A 691 -6.14 3.26 -6.27
CA ILE A 691 -6.33 4.59 -6.87
C ILE A 691 -5.07 5.13 -7.55
N ILE A 692 -5.23 5.63 -8.77
CA ILE A 692 -4.26 6.55 -9.40
C ILE A 692 -4.90 7.92 -9.52
N ILE A 693 -4.24 8.95 -8.98
CA ILE A 693 -4.64 10.36 -9.15
C ILE A 693 -3.76 10.97 -10.23
N PHE A 694 -4.39 11.63 -11.19
CA PHE A 694 -3.75 12.29 -12.31
C PHE A 694 -3.55 13.78 -12.03
N SER A 695 -2.35 14.30 -12.28
CA SER A 695 -2.11 15.75 -12.36
C SER A 695 -2.58 16.32 -13.69
N MET A 696 -2.59 15.49 -14.75
CA MET A 696 -3.05 15.82 -16.09
C MET A 696 -3.73 14.61 -16.72
N PHE A 697 -4.85 14.80 -17.42
CA PHE A 697 -5.48 13.76 -18.22
C PHE A 697 -5.97 14.36 -19.54
N GLN A 698 -5.63 13.71 -20.65
CA GLN A 698 -6.04 14.08 -22.00
C GLN A 698 -6.41 12.82 -22.77
N ALA A 699 -7.57 12.84 -23.41
CA ALA A 699 -8.00 11.77 -24.31
C ALA A 699 -8.41 12.38 -25.65
N ASN A 700 -7.92 11.79 -26.74
CA ASN A 700 -8.31 12.12 -28.10
C ASN A 700 -8.72 10.84 -28.82
N GLY A 701 -9.98 10.71 -29.19
CA GLY A 701 -10.50 9.49 -29.80
C GLY A 701 -12.00 9.31 -29.55
N LYS A 702 -12.51 8.12 -29.89
CA LYS A 702 -13.88 7.72 -29.61
C LYS A 702 -13.95 7.13 -28.21
N ILE A 703 -14.75 7.73 -27.33
CA ILE A 703 -15.01 7.16 -26.00
C ILE A 703 -16.31 6.35 -26.06
N LEU A 704 -16.22 5.07 -25.70
CA LEU A 704 -17.28 4.09 -25.61
C LEU A 704 -17.58 3.77 -24.16
N ASN A 705 -18.80 3.31 -23.88
CA ASN A 705 -19.26 2.91 -22.55
C ASN A 705 -19.12 4.01 -21.47
N LEU A 706 -19.04 5.30 -21.84
CA LEU A 706 -19.47 6.35 -20.92
C LEU A 706 -20.90 6.01 -20.53
N ALA A 707 -21.17 5.90 -19.22
CA ALA A 707 -22.54 5.93 -18.71
C ALA A 707 -23.31 6.99 -19.51
N GLU A 708 -24.46 6.62 -20.10
CA GLU A 708 -25.32 7.56 -20.84
C GLU A 708 -25.25 8.87 -20.10
N THR A 709 -24.71 9.93 -20.74
CA THR A 709 -24.56 11.24 -20.11
C THR A 709 -25.88 11.47 -19.41
N THR A 710 -25.91 11.33 -18.07
CA THR A 710 -27.18 11.34 -17.34
C THR A 710 -27.84 12.59 -17.82
N SER A 711 -28.95 12.46 -18.56
CA SER A 711 -29.54 13.53 -19.37
C SER A 711 -29.40 14.80 -18.56
N ARG A 712 -28.53 15.74 -18.99
CA ARG A 712 -27.97 16.84 -18.17
C ARG A 712 -28.91 17.08 -17.00
N PRO A 713 -28.57 16.72 -15.74
CA PRO A 713 -29.55 16.66 -14.66
C PRO A 713 -30.38 17.92 -14.75
N ALA A 714 -31.64 17.75 -15.18
CA ALA A 714 -32.48 18.88 -15.48
C ALA A 714 -32.81 19.42 -14.11
N ILE A 715 -32.03 20.41 -13.66
CA ILE A 715 -32.29 21.09 -12.40
C ILE A 715 -33.75 21.51 -12.52
N PRO A 716 -34.66 21.00 -11.68
CA PRO A 716 -36.05 21.37 -11.76
C PRO A 716 -36.13 22.77 -11.18
N TRP A 717 -35.71 23.76 -11.97
CA TRP A 717 -35.54 25.15 -11.53
C TRP A 717 -36.84 25.66 -10.94
N VAL A 718 -37.98 25.20 -11.45
CA VAL A 718 -39.28 25.45 -10.85
C VAL A 718 -39.33 24.94 -9.41
N GLU A 719 -39.03 23.67 -9.14
CA GLU A 719 -39.03 23.09 -7.78
C GLU A 719 -37.98 23.72 -6.86
N VAL A 720 -36.79 24.05 -7.40
CA VAL A 720 -35.73 24.73 -6.64
C VAL A 720 -36.15 26.15 -6.28
N LEU A 721 -36.72 26.91 -7.23
CA LEU A 721 -37.22 28.27 -7.04
C LEU A 721 -38.47 28.34 -6.17
N THR A 722 -39.32 27.30 -6.19
CA THR A 722 -40.51 27.20 -5.35
C THR A 722 -40.28 26.42 -4.05
N SER A 723 -39.08 25.88 -3.82
CA SER A 723 -38.78 25.16 -2.59
C SER A 723 -38.96 26.06 -1.36
N PRO A 724 -39.44 25.52 -0.22
CA PRO A 724 -39.62 26.29 1.01
C PRO A 724 -38.34 27.01 1.44
N TYR A 725 -37.18 26.39 1.23
CA TYR A 725 -35.88 26.94 1.57
C TYR A 725 -35.48 28.14 0.70
N ASN A 726 -35.70 28.05 -0.61
CA ASN A 726 -35.36 29.15 -1.52
C ASN A 726 -36.35 30.32 -1.38
N LEU A 727 -37.63 30.03 -1.13
CA LEU A 727 -38.61 31.06 -0.77
C LEU A 727 -38.24 31.74 0.56
N ALA A 728 -37.83 30.98 1.58
CA ALA A 728 -37.35 31.54 2.84
C ALA A 728 -36.10 32.40 2.64
N PHE A 729 -35.11 31.92 1.88
CA PHE A 729 -33.88 32.67 1.57
C PHE A 729 -34.19 33.99 0.85
N ASN A 730 -34.98 33.95 -0.24
CA ASN A 730 -35.35 35.16 -0.97
C ASN A 730 -36.17 36.13 -0.11
N THR A 731 -37.04 35.61 0.76
CA THR A 731 -37.82 36.44 1.70
C THR A 731 -36.88 37.14 2.69
N ILE A 732 -35.93 36.41 3.28
CA ILE A 732 -34.92 36.97 4.19
C ILE A 732 -34.06 38.00 3.47
N PHE A 733 -33.63 37.72 2.24
CA PHE A 733 -32.81 38.62 1.44
C PHE A 733 -33.54 39.92 1.10
N VAL A 734 -34.78 39.84 0.62
CA VAL A 734 -35.60 41.02 0.32
C VAL A 734 -35.91 41.81 1.59
N LEU A 735 -36.26 41.14 2.69
CA LEU A 735 -36.44 41.80 3.99
C LEU A 735 -35.15 42.51 4.43
N GLY A 736 -33.99 41.88 4.24
CA GLY A 736 -32.67 42.47 4.50
C GLY A 736 -32.43 43.75 3.70
N ILE A 737 -32.71 43.75 2.39
CA ILE A 737 -32.60 44.93 1.52
C ILE A 737 -33.56 46.04 1.95
N VAL A 738 -34.81 45.71 2.27
CA VAL A 738 -35.82 46.66 2.72
C VAL A 738 -35.41 47.28 4.06
N PHE A 739 -34.97 46.47 5.02
CA PHE A 739 -34.45 46.96 6.30
C PHE A 739 -33.22 47.85 6.09
N TYR A 740 -32.26 47.43 5.25
CA TYR A 740 -31.09 48.22 4.93
C TYR A 740 -31.46 49.59 4.32
N THR A 741 -32.39 49.62 3.36
CA THR A 741 -32.85 50.88 2.74
C THR A 741 -33.62 51.77 3.72
N ILE A 742 -34.46 51.21 4.59
CA ILE A 742 -35.16 51.96 5.65
C ILE A 742 -34.15 52.54 6.65
N ILE A 743 -33.17 51.76 7.08
CA ILE A 743 -32.12 52.19 8.02
C ILE A 743 -31.25 53.26 7.38
N LYS A 744 -30.85 53.10 6.11
CA LYS A 744 -30.08 54.09 5.35
C LYS A 744 -30.86 55.38 5.16
N ARG A 745 -32.18 55.32 4.88
CA ARG A 745 -33.05 56.50 4.80
C ARG A 745 -33.19 57.19 6.15
N LYS A 746 -33.40 56.43 7.24
CA LYS A 746 -33.42 57.00 8.61
C LYS A 746 -32.10 57.67 8.94
N ALA A 747 -30.96 57.01 8.71
CA ALA A 747 -29.63 57.58 8.94
C ALA A 747 -29.38 58.87 8.14
N LYS A 748 -29.81 58.93 6.86
CA LYS A 748 -29.73 60.15 6.03
C LYS A 748 -30.62 61.27 6.57
N THR A 749 -31.80 60.93 7.11
CA THR A 749 -32.72 61.92 7.70
C THR A 749 -32.20 62.44 9.05
N THR A 750 -31.58 61.57 9.85
CA THR A 750 -30.92 61.94 11.12
C THR A 750 -29.67 62.79 10.87
N SER A 751 -28.85 62.43 9.88
CA SER A 751 -27.68 63.21 9.46
C SER A 751 -28.06 64.62 8.97
N ASN A 752 -29.13 64.74 8.16
CA ASN A 752 -29.60 66.05 7.73
C ASN A 752 -30.17 66.89 8.89
N LYS A 753 -30.82 66.26 9.89
CA LYS A 753 -31.25 66.95 11.11
C LYS A 753 -30.08 67.37 12.00
N GLU A 754 -29.01 66.57 12.08
CA GLU A 754 -27.77 66.92 12.79
C GLU A 754 -27.03 68.09 12.13
N ILE A 755 -26.97 68.14 10.80
CA ILE A 755 -26.39 69.25 10.04
C ILE A 755 -27.22 70.53 10.24
N ASP A 756 -28.55 70.43 10.25
CA ASP A 756 -29.43 71.59 10.51
C ASP A 756 -29.35 72.07 11.98
N LEU A 757 -29.18 71.15 12.94
CA LEU A 757 -28.92 71.47 14.35
C LEU A 757 -27.52 72.09 14.56
N GLN A 758 -26.48 71.58 13.89
CA GLN A 758 -25.14 72.19 13.92
C GLN A 758 -25.16 73.59 13.32
N ASN A 759 -25.84 73.78 12.18
CA ASN A 759 -25.96 75.10 11.55
C ASN A 759 -26.74 76.10 12.42
N ARG A 760 -27.76 75.64 13.16
CA ARG A 760 -28.49 76.48 14.15
C ARG A 760 -27.71 76.76 15.43
N MET A 761 -26.79 75.88 15.84
CA MET A 761 -25.90 76.11 16.97
C MET A 761 -24.72 77.03 16.62
N VAL A 762 -24.26 77.01 15.36
CA VAL A 762 -23.22 77.92 14.86
C VAL A 762 -23.76 79.35 14.68
N SER A 763 -25.05 79.53 14.35
CA SER A 763 -25.66 80.87 14.24
C SER A 763 -26.00 81.53 15.58
N LYS A 764 -25.98 80.78 16.68
CA LYS A 764 -26.11 81.30 18.06
C LYS A 764 -24.77 81.13 18.77
N GLY A 765 -23.80 81.98 18.44
CA GLY A 765 -22.43 81.93 18.92
C GLY A 765 -22.30 81.69 20.43
N ASN A 766 -22.10 80.43 20.82
CA ASN A 766 -21.84 80.04 22.20
C ASN A 766 -20.78 78.93 22.23
N PRO A 767 -19.51 79.25 22.57
CA PRO A 767 -18.45 78.27 22.57
C PRO A 767 -18.35 77.63 23.95
N LYS A 768 -19.07 76.52 24.20
CA LYS A 768 -18.76 75.57 25.29
C LYS A 768 -19.58 74.27 25.19
N LYS A 769 -18.94 73.18 24.72
CA LYS A 769 -18.93 71.80 25.28
C LYS A 769 -18.66 70.73 24.19
N PRO A 770 -17.50 70.05 24.19
CA PRO A 770 -17.19 68.92 23.30
C PRO A 770 -17.41 67.53 23.96
N ALA A 771 -18.25 67.42 25.00
CA ALA A 771 -18.41 66.17 25.74
C ALA A 771 -19.66 65.34 25.34
N GLU A 772 -20.71 65.94 24.75
CA GLU A 772 -21.94 65.21 24.42
C GLU A 772 -21.92 64.54 23.02
N ILE A 773 -21.07 65.04 22.10
CA ILE A 773 -20.95 64.50 20.73
C ILE A 773 -20.26 63.11 20.72
N TRP A 774 -19.45 62.80 21.74
CA TRP A 774 -18.74 61.52 21.83
C TRP A 774 -19.67 60.36 22.25
N THR A 775 -20.72 60.64 23.02
CA THR A 775 -21.66 59.62 23.53
C THR A 775 -22.62 59.12 22.45
N ILE A 776 -23.00 59.97 21.50
CA ILE A 776 -23.92 59.59 20.40
C ILE A 776 -23.22 58.69 19.36
N LYS A 777 -21.94 58.93 19.05
CA LYS A 777 -21.14 58.04 18.18
C LYS A 777 -20.96 56.63 18.76
N ARG A 778 -21.00 56.49 20.09
CA ARG A 778 -20.86 55.19 20.77
C ARG A 778 -22.15 54.36 20.75
N ILE A 779 -23.32 54.98 20.59
CA ILE A 779 -24.62 54.29 20.53
C ILE A 779 -24.87 53.71 19.13
N ILE A 780 -24.46 54.41 18.06
CA ILE A 780 -24.62 53.92 16.68
C ILE A 780 -23.72 52.70 16.39
N LYS A 781 -22.58 52.58 17.09
CA LYS A 781 -21.69 51.39 16.98
C LYS A 781 -22.21 50.15 17.74
N LYS A 782 -23.26 50.30 18.58
CA LYS A 782 -23.77 49.24 19.47
C LYS A 782 -25.04 48.54 18.99
N THR A 783 -25.72 49.06 17.96
CA THR A 783 -26.86 48.39 17.33
C THR A 783 -26.34 47.41 16.28
N GLY A 784 -26.32 46.11 16.62
CA GLY A 784 -25.79 44.97 15.84
C GLY A 784 -26.51 44.65 14.52
N VAL A 785 -26.87 45.68 13.76
CA VAL A 785 -27.48 45.57 12.42
C VAL A 785 -26.43 45.25 11.34
N LEU A 786 -25.17 45.69 11.51
CA LEU A 786 -24.11 45.37 10.57
C LEU A 786 -23.72 43.88 10.58
N ALA A 787 -23.75 43.22 11.74
CA ALA A 787 -23.36 41.81 11.87
C ALA A 787 -24.31 40.83 11.16
N ILE A 788 -25.58 41.20 10.96
CA ILE A 788 -26.55 40.35 10.24
C ILE A 788 -26.40 40.50 8.72
N ILE A 789 -25.91 41.65 8.25
CA ILE A 789 -25.68 41.89 6.81
C ILE A 789 -24.36 41.26 6.37
N ASP A 790 -23.32 41.29 7.21
CA ASP A 790 -22.05 40.60 6.93
C ASP A 790 -22.16 39.06 7.01
N PHE A 791 -23.22 38.52 7.60
CA PHE A 791 -23.49 37.07 7.62
C PHE A 791 -24.31 36.60 6.39
N ALA A 792 -24.94 37.53 5.67
CA ALA A 792 -25.83 37.24 4.53
C ALA A 792 -25.22 37.54 3.15
N ILE A 793 -24.07 38.24 3.12
CA ILE A 793 -23.22 38.44 1.94
C ILE A 793 -22.03 37.49 2.06
#